data_AF-A0A843DYV3-F1
#
_entry.id   AF-A0A843DYV3-F1
#
_cell.length_a   1.000
_cell.length_b   1.000
_cell.length_c   1.000
_cell.angle_alpha   90.00
_cell.angle_beta   90.00
_cell.angle_gamma   90.00
#
_symmetry.space_group_name_H-M   'P 1'
#
loop_
_entity.id
_entity.type
_entity.pdbx_description
1 polymer ?
#
loop_
_entity_poly.entity_id
_entity_poly.type
_entity_poly.pdbx_seq_one_letter_code
_entity_poly.pdbx_strand_id
1 'polypeptide(L)'
;VIVRYKSKYGTGILKGESLKIKELGAVEPAKQLPNPTWADAVSKNAFHLKNMERTAVREIRQNLSLKPTINCSFSGGKDSTAVWHIAQKAGVENAFFIDTGLEFPETIEFVKSQNVEFISKAGNFWQAVEKAGPPAKDHRWCCKLLKLNPLKVHLNETGECLTVQGNRWYESWNRAELEAVTQNPNNPLQLNISPIRSWRALDVFFYLWLKEVPYNPLYEMGYERIGCYLCPAMLEAEQENMHRTHPAMAERWDEFLNRWAADRGLPEEYISWGLWRWKELPPKMKELVREKGLDLTEKPVKRSTPASVAHLMPEHQRENLVDDTPEPAVPELDVEKIRSDFPMIGDIIYLDNGATSFSPQSVITAAAEFDQNYRANVGRGVHRLSKIATQKYWHAHQKVAKFINGEAGTVVFTKNSTEALNMVARGFPFKEGDTVVATILEHHSNLLPWRALAAKGVNLRIVGIREDFTLDMDELRTILDEDKSVRLVTVTHASNVTGTVTPVEEIGRLCKEKGVALCVDGAQAAPHRKVDVEALGADYYIFSGHKMLGPTGTGVLWMREENLEPLFLGGGMVESVSDDSFVPASGYAKYEAGTPNVSGGIGLGAAVDYLENVGMEAVSARERKLTDLLIDGLEKIEGVTVYACRDADARVGAVSFSIEGVHPHEVSAWLDEEHGIAVRSGMHCAEPLMRHLGAENGTVRATVSFYNTESEINTLVSVIRELLA
;
A
#
# COMPACT_ATOMS: atom_id res chain seq x y z
N VAL A 1 -26.30 6.95 -41.57
CA VAL A 1 -26.07 5.57 -42.05
C VAL A 1 -25.42 5.59 -43.43
N ILE A 2 -24.58 4.62 -43.74
CA ILE A 2 -24.08 4.42 -45.11
C ILE A 2 -25.17 3.69 -45.88
N VAL A 3 -25.52 4.21 -47.06
CA VAL A 3 -26.59 3.67 -47.89
C VAL A 3 -25.96 3.09 -49.14
N ARG A 4 -26.20 1.80 -49.36
CA ARG A 4 -25.85 1.11 -50.60
C ARG A 4 -27.13 0.82 -51.35
N TYR A 5 -27.21 1.32 -52.58
CA TYR A 5 -28.31 1.00 -53.49
C TYR A 5 -27.73 0.62 -54.84
N LYS A 6 -27.86 -0.66 -55.20
CA LYS A 6 -27.15 -1.27 -56.34
C LYS A 6 -25.62 -1.09 -56.18
N SER A 7 -24.96 -0.54 -57.22
CA SER A 7 -23.52 -0.23 -57.27
C SER A 7 -23.18 1.20 -56.81
N LYS A 8 -24.16 1.92 -56.27
CA LYS A 8 -23.99 3.29 -55.81
C LYS A 8 -23.96 3.36 -54.30
N TYR A 9 -23.15 4.27 -53.78
CA TYR A 9 -22.94 4.48 -52.36
C TYR A 9 -23.21 5.94 -52.02
N GLY A 10 -23.67 6.17 -50.79
CA GLY A 10 -23.89 7.51 -50.27
C GLY A 10 -24.16 7.49 -48.77
N THR A 11 -24.50 8.65 -48.24
CA THR A 11 -24.83 8.83 -46.82
C THR A 11 -26.28 9.27 -46.66
N GLY A 12 -26.99 8.68 -45.71
CA GLY A 12 -28.37 9.03 -45.36
C GLY A 12 -28.58 9.24 -43.87
N ILE A 13 -29.65 9.96 -43.52
CA ILE A 13 -30.10 10.17 -42.14
C ILE A 13 -31.32 9.27 -41.93
N LEU A 14 -31.23 8.35 -40.96
CA LEU A 14 -32.32 7.48 -40.56
C LEU A 14 -33.08 8.14 -39.39
N LYS A 15 -34.40 8.28 -39.52
CA LYS A 15 -35.30 8.78 -38.46
C LYS A 15 -36.51 7.86 -38.36
N GLY A 16 -36.58 7.08 -37.29
CA GLY A 16 -37.58 6.00 -37.16
C GLY A 16 -37.43 5.03 -38.32
N GLU A 17 -38.53 4.77 -39.03
CA GLU A 17 -38.56 3.91 -40.22
C GLU A 17 -38.23 4.66 -41.53
N SER A 18 -37.98 5.97 -41.47
CA SER A 18 -37.72 6.80 -42.66
C SER A 18 -36.22 7.03 -42.89
N LEU A 19 -35.75 6.79 -44.11
CA LEU A 19 -34.36 7.05 -44.53
C LEU A 19 -34.31 8.17 -45.57
N LYS A 20 -33.71 9.32 -45.20
CA LYS A 20 -33.48 10.43 -46.13
C LYS A 20 -32.06 10.35 -46.69
N ILE A 21 -31.94 10.14 -47.99
CA ILE A 21 -30.66 10.04 -48.70
C ILE A 21 -30.40 11.36 -49.43
N LYS A 22 -29.23 11.97 -49.23
CA LYS A 22 -28.91 13.28 -49.84
C LYS A 22 -28.34 13.14 -51.26
N GLU A 23 -27.52 12.12 -51.49
CA GLU A 23 -26.89 11.83 -52.79
C GLU A 23 -26.47 10.35 -52.87
N LEU A 24 -26.47 9.77 -54.08
CA LEU A 24 -25.95 8.43 -54.38
C LEU A 24 -25.03 8.48 -55.60
N GLY A 25 -23.73 8.26 -55.38
CA GLY A 25 -22.69 8.27 -56.42
C GLY A 25 -22.22 6.87 -56.80
N ALA A 26 -21.75 6.69 -58.03
CA ALA A 26 -20.97 5.50 -58.38
C ALA A 26 -19.59 5.61 -57.72
N VAL A 27 -19.14 4.54 -57.06
CA VAL A 27 -17.81 4.47 -56.46
C VAL A 27 -17.03 3.40 -57.21
N GLU A 28 -16.03 3.81 -57.98
CA GLU A 28 -15.03 2.87 -58.50
C GLU A 28 -13.98 2.63 -57.41
N PRO A 29 -13.73 1.36 -57.00
CA PRO A 29 -12.68 1.06 -56.05
C PRO A 29 -11.32 1.39 -56.69
N ALA A 30 -10.64 2.41 -56.17
CA ALA A 30 -9.26 2.69 -56.57
C ALA A 30 -8.39 1.49 -56.19
N LYS A 31 -7.74 0.85 -57.19
CA LYS A 31 -6.86 -0.31 -56.99
C LYS A 31 -5.63 0.00 -56.12
N GLN A 32 -5.28 1.28 -56.00
CA GLN A 32 -4.28 1.82 -55.09
C GLN A 32 -4.72 3.23 -54.69
N LEU A 33 -4.89 3.49 -53.40
CA LEU A 33 -4.92 4.84 -52.87
C LEU A 33 -3.45 5.26 -52.67
N PRO A 34 -2.98 6.41 -53.20
CA PRO A 34 -1.65 6.89 -52.85
C PRO A 34 -1.58 7.12 -51.33
N ASN A 35 -0.45 6.77 -50.72
CA ASN A 35 -0.22 7.12 -49.32
C ASN A 35 -0.30 8.65 -49.19
N PRO A 36 -1.22 9.19 -48.37
CA PRO A 36 -1.36 10.63 -48.24
C PRO A 36 -0.09 11.23 -47.66
N THR A 37 0.31 12.41 -48.13
CA THR A 37 1.39 13.16 -47.49
C THR A 37 0.94 13.70 -46.13
N TRP A 38 1.88 14.05 -45.24
CA TRP A 38 1.52 14.74 -43.99
C TRP A 38 0.78 16.07 -44.25
N ALA A 39 1.14 16.78 -45.33
CA ALA A 39 0.44 17.99 -45.76
C ALA A 39 -1.02 17.72 -46.15
N ASP A 40 -1.28 16.62 -46.88
CA ASP A 40 -2.65 16.19 -47.20
C ASP A 40 -3.43 15.87 -45.92
N ALA A 41 -2.82 15.13 -44.99
CA ALA A 41 -3.46 14.76 -43.72
C ALA A 41 -3.81 16.01 -42.88
N VAL A 42 -2.91 16.98 -42.77
CA VAL A 42 -3.15 18.25 -42.07
C VAL A 42 -4.26 19.04 -42.76
N SER A 43 -4.20 19.20 -44.08
CA SER A 43 -5.18 19.95 -44.88
C SER A 43 -6.59 19.36 -44.75
N LYS A 44 -6.72 18.02 -44.86
CA LYS A 44 -8.02 17.33 -44.73
C LYS A 44 -8.59 17.39 -43.31
N ASN A 45 -7.76 17.55 -42.29
CA ASN A 45 -8.20 17.69 -40.89
C ASN A 45 -8.33 19.15 -40.43
N ALA A 46 -8.03 20.14 -41.27
CA ALA A 46 -7.96 21.55 -40.86
C ALA A 46 -9.24 22.09 -40.21
N PHE A 47 -10.42 21.69 -40.69
CA PHE A 47 -11.70 22.09 -40.08
C PHE A 47 -11.86 21.49 -38.67
N HIS A 48 -11.52 20.21 -38.49
CA HIS A 48 -11.58 19.53 -37.20
C HIS A 48 -10.63 20.18 -36.19
N LEU A 49 -9.38 20.42 -36.60
CA LEU A 49 -8.34 21.05 -35.77
C LEU A 49 -8.72 22.47 -35.35
N LYS A 50 -9.33 23.26 -36.24
CA LYS A 50 -9.89 24.59 -35.90
C LYS A 50 -11.01 24.51 -34.86
N ASN A 51 -11.85 23.48 -34.90
CA ASN A 51 -12.89 23.29 -33.89
C ASN A 51 -12.30 22.84 -32.55
N MET A 52 -11.30 21.95 -32.55
CA MET A 52 -10.58 21.54 -31.34
C MET A 52 -9.92 22.74 -30.66
N GLU A 53 -9.23 23.61 -31.44
CA GLU A 53 -8.66 24.87 -30.94
C GLU A 53 -9.73 25.76 -30.30
N ARG A 54 -10.87 25.98 -30.99
CA ARG A 54 -11.96 26.81 -30.45
C ARG A 54 -12.52 26.27 -29.14
N THR A 55 -12.65 24.95 -29.03
CA THR A 55 -13.10 24.30 -27.79
C THR A 55 -12.08 24.52 -26.67
N ALA A 56 -10.80 24.27 -26.94
CA ALA A 56 -9.72 24.45 -25.97
C ALA A 56 -9.58 25.92 -25.51
N VAL A 57 -9.64 26.89 -26.43
CA VAL A 57 -9.63 28.33 -26.08
C VAL A 57 -10.84 28.70 -25.23
N ARG A 58 -12.02 28.19 -25.57
CA ARG A 58 -13.25 28.45 -24.81
C ARG A 58 -13.16 27.90 -23.40
N GLU A 59 -12.65 26.68 -23.26
CA GLU A 59 -12.47 26.01 -21.97
C GLU A 59 -11.53 26.81 -21.06
N ILE A 60 -10.40 27.31 -21.58
CA ILE A 60 -9.53 28.20 -20.80
C ILE A 60 -10.29 29.47 -20.38
N ARG A 61 -10.93 30.17 -21.32
CA ARG A 61 -11.64 31.43 -21.05
C ARG A 61 -12.74 31.32 -20.02
N GLN A 62 -13.47 30.20 -19.99
CA GLN A 62 -14.52 29.96 -19.01
C GLN A 62 -14.02 29.84 -17.58
N ASN A 63 -12.73 29.54 -17.40
CA ASN A 63 -12.14 29.27 -16.10
C ASN A 63 -11.17 30.37 -15.64
N LEU A 64 -10.87 31.38 -16.47
CA LEU A 64 -9.88 32.44 -16.13
C LEU A 64 -10.18 33.15 -14.80
N SER A 65 -11.46 33.28 -14.42
CA SER A 65 -11.85 33.96 -13.19
C SER A 65 -11.79 33.09 -11.93
N LEU A 66 -11.42 31.80 -12.03
CA LEU A 66 -11.43 30.89 -10.88
C LEU A 66 -10.34 31.20 -9.85
N LYS A 67 -9.23 31.80 -10.27
CA LYS A 67 -8.09 32.16 -9.41
C LYS A 67 -7.52 33.52 -9.81
N PRO A 68 -6.89 34.26 -8.87
CA PRO A 68 -6.40 35.61 -9.14
C PRO A 68 -5.20 35.64 -10.11
N THR A 69 -4.35 34.62 -10.07
CA THR A 69 -3.19 34.48 -10.95
C THR A 69 -3.41 33.37 -11.97
N ILE A 70 -2.91 33.56 -13.20
CA ILE A 70 -3.06 32.58 -14.28
C ILE A 70 -1.72 32.39 -14.98
N ASN A 71 -1.33 31.14 -15.17
CA ASN A 71 -0.10 30.79 -15.86
C ASN A 71 -0.27 29.50 -16.69
N CYS A 72 0.71 29.22 -17.54
CA CYS A 72 0.80 27.98 -18.30
C CYS A 72 2.02 27.17 -17.86
N SER A 73 1.84 25.88 -17.60
CA SER A 73 2.97 24.98 -17.35
C SER A 73 3.60 24.58 -18.67
N PHE A 74 4.87 24.96 -18.87
CA PHE A 74 5.61 24.71 -20.09
C PHE A 74 6.75 23.72 -19.84
N SER A 75 6.78 22.58 -20.57
CA SER A 75 7.84 21.58 -20.42
C SER A 75 8.78 21.51 -21.64
N GLY A 76 8.52 22.30 -22.68
CA GLY A 76 9.25 22.21 -23.96
C GLY A 76 8.86 21.03 -24.84
N GLY A 77 7.84 20.23 -24.47
CA GLY A 77 7.31 19.16 -25.31
C GLY A 77 6.12 19.61 -26.17
N LYS A 78 5.76 18.82 -27.18
CA LYS A 78 4.68 19.12 -28.14
C LYS A 78 3.35 19.53 -27.48
N ASP A 79 3.02 18.88 -26.37
CA ASP A 79 1.75 19.07 -25.67
C ASP A 79 1.74 20.43 -24.96
N SER A 80 2.82 20.76 -24.23
CA SER A 80 2.97 22.10 -23.64
C SER A 80 3.12 23.21 -24.68
N THR A 81 3.73 22.93 -25.84
CA THR A 81 3.83 23.88 -26.96
C THR A 81 2.45 24.21 -27.54
N ALA A 82 1.64 23.19 -27.82
CA ALA A 82 0.28 23.40 -28.31
C ALA A 82 -0.58 24.13 -27.27
N VAL A 83 -0.50 23.72 -26.01
CA VAL A 83 -1.23 24.38 -24.92
C VAL A 83 -0.80 25.82 -24.73
N TRP A 84 0.50 26.12 -24.77
CA TRP A 84 0.99 27.48 -24.62
C TRP A 84 0.44 28.40 -25.71
N HIS A 85 0.54 27.97 -26.97
CA HIS A 85 -0.01 28.71 -28.10
C HIS A 85 -1.54 28.89 -28.00
N ILE A 86 -2.27 27.90 -27.47
CA ILE A 86 -3.72 28.00 -27.22
C ILE A 86 -4.03 28.95 -26.05
N ALA A 87 -3.24 28.88 -24.97
CA ALA A 87 -3.39 29.70 -23.77
C ALA A 87 -3.13 31.19 -24.08
N GLN A 88 -2.13 31.50 -24.90
CA GLN A 88 -1.89 32.86 -25.41
C GLN A 88 -3.11 33.41 -26.15
N LYS A 89 -3.77 32.60 -26.99
CA LYS A 89 -5.03 32.98 -27.67
C LYS A 89 -6.20 33.15 -26.71
N ALA A 90 -6.17 32.47 -25.57
CA ALA A 90 -7.16 32.61 -24.52
C ALA A 90 -6.93 33.85 -23.63
N GLY A 91 -5.76 34.50 -23.72
CA GLY A 91 -5.38 35.68 -22.94
C GLY A 91 -4.46 35.39 -21.76
N VAL A 92 -3.81 34.22 -21.71
CA VAL A 92 -2.80 33.90 -20.69
C VAL A 92 -1.45 34.45 -21.14
N GLU A 93 -0.85 35.32 -20.31
CA GLU A 93 0.39 36.03 -20.64
C GLU A 93 1.64 35.38 -20.03
N ASN A 94 1.49 34.59 -18.96
CA ASN A 94 2.60 34.01 -18.22
C ASN A 94 2.68 32.51 -18.44
N ALA A 95 3.91 32.01 -18.59
CA ALA A 95 4.21 30.59 -18.59
C ALA A 95 5.53 30.36 -17.86
N PHE A 96 5.66 29.21 -17.21
CA PHE A 96 6.87 28.84 -16.49
C PHE A 96 7.38 27.48 -16.94
N PHE A 97 8.70 27.34 -16.92
CA PHE A 97 9.44 26.11 -17.15
C PHE A 97 10.31 25.82 -15.92
N ILE A 98 10.31 24.57 -15.46
CA ILE A 98 11.13 24.16 -14.33
C ILE A 98 12.41 23.53 -14.88
N ASP A 99 13.53 24.21 -14.68
CA ASP A 99 14.85 23.72 -15.07
C ASP A 99 15.32 22.68 -14.06
N THR A 100 15.31 21.40 -14.44
CA THR A 100 15.81 20.33 -13.57
C THR A 100 17.34 20.22 -13.61
N GLY A 101 17.98 20.90 -14.56
CA GLY A 101 19.39 20.78 -14.89
C GLY A 101 19.72 19.48 -15.62
N LEU A 102 18.71 18.77 -16.14
CA LEU A 102 18.83 17.47 -16.79
C LEU A 102 18.16 17.43 -18.16
N GLU A 103 17.82 18.58 -18.72
CA GLU A 103 17.26 18.69 -20.06
C GLU A 103 18.37 18.73 -21.11
N PHE A 104 18.00 18.34 -22.33
CA PHE A 104 18.86 18.50 -23.48
C PHE A 104 19.12 19.98 -23.79
N PRO A 105 20.32 20.34 -24.29
CA PRO A 105 20.63 21.71 -24.69
C PRO A 105 19.60 22.31 -25.65
N GLU A 106 19.12 21.53 -26.62
CA GLU A 106 18.11 21.93 -27.60
C GLU A 106 16.77 22.21 -26.94
N THR A 107 16.42 21.48 -25.88
CA THR A 107 15.21 21.76 -25.10
C THR A 107 15.35 23.07 -24.35
N ILE A 108 16.51 23.34 -23.74
CA ILE A 108 16.76 24.61 -23.05
C ILE A 108 16.72 25.78 -24.04
N GLU A 109 17.35 25.64 -25.20
CA GLU A 109 17.32 26.67 -26.26
C GLU A 109 15.91 26.88 -26.81
N PHE A 110 15.19 25.79 -27.08
CA PHE A 110 13.79 25.87 -27.51
C PHE A 110 12.93 26.58 -26.46
N VAL A 111 13.01 26.19 -25.18
CA VAL A 111 12.24 26.83 -24.10
C VAL A 111 12.57 28.33 -24.00
N LYS A 112 13.85 28.71 -24.09
CA LYS A 112 14.26 30.13 -24.14
C LYS A 112 13.62 30.88 -25.30
N SER A 113 13.50 30.26 -26.48
CA SER A 113 12.85 30.86 -27.64
C SER A 113 11.35 31.14 -27.45
N GLN A 114 10.70 30.48 -26.48
CA GLN A 114 9.25 30.60 -26.23
C GLN A 114 8.89 31.70 -25.21
N ASN A 115 9.89 32.46 -24.71
CA ASN A 115 9.72 33.53 -23.74
C ASN A 115 8.94 33.10 -22.48
N VAL A 116 9.33 31.95 -21.91
CA VAL A 116 8.76 31.41 -20.66
C VAL A 116 9.72 31.62 -19.50
N GLU A 117 9.18 31.82 -18.30
CA GLU A 117 9.96 32.03 -17.08
C GLU A 117 10.72 30.76 -16.68
N PHE A 118 12.00 30.89 -16.36
CA PHE A 118 12.81 29.77 -15.87
C PHE A 118 12.79 29.73 -14.34
N ILE A 119 12.19 28.68 -13.78
CA ILE A 119 12.25 28.38 -12.36
C ILE A 119 13.52 27.56 -12.12
N SER A 120 14.44 28.14 -11.35
CA SER A 120 15.72 27.54 -10.99
C SER A 120 15.57 26.25 -10.17
N LYS A 121 16.47 25.29 -10.38
CA LYS A 121 16.56 24.06 -9.59
C LYS A 121 16.80 24.34 -8.10
N ALA A 122 16.13 23.56 -7.25
CA ALA A 122 16.30 23.60 -5.78
C ALA A 122 17.35 22.60 -5.26
N GLY A 123 18.02 21.86 -6.14
CA GLY A 123 18.97 20.83 -5.75
C GLY A 123 19.94 20.42 -6.86
N ASN A 124 20.97 19.67 -6.50
CA ASN A 124 21.97 19.13 -7.43
C ASN A 124 21.73 17.63 -7.64
N PHE A 125 21.28 17.25 -8.84
CA PHE A 125 21.04 15.85 -9.20
C PHE A 125 22.26 14.97 -8.93
N TRP A 126 23.43 15.41 -9.38
CA TRP A 126 24.66 14.61 -9.32
C TRP A 126 25.17 14.43 -7.89
N GLN A 127 24.82 15.30 -6.96
CA GLN A 127 25.11 15.06 -5.53
C GLN A 127 24.07 14.13 -4.89
N ALA A 128 22.81 14.26 -5.30
CA ALA A 128 21.72 13.47 -4.76
C ALA A 128 21.79 12.01 -5.22
N VAL A 129 22.13 11.77 -6.49
CA VAL A 129 22.19 10.43 -7.10
C VAL A 129 23.27 9.54 -6.46
N GLU A 130 24.38 10.13 -5.99
CA GLU A 130 25.43 9.41 -5.25
C GLU A 130 24.95 8.83 -3.93
N LYS A 131 23.93 9.45 -3.31
CA LYS A 131 23.35 9.00 -2.05
C LYS A 131 22.11 8.14 -2.27
N ALA A 132 21.25 8.56 -3.19
CA ALA A 132 19.94 7.97 -3.42
C ALA A 132 19.95 6.80 -4.42
N GLY A 133 21.03 6.64 -5.20
CA GLY A 133 21.09 5.71 -6.31
C GLY A 133 20.37 6.20 -7.55
N PRO A 134 20.39 5.42 -8.65
CA PRO A 134 19.70 5.78 -9.87
C PRO A 134 18.19 5.96 -9.61
N PRO A 135 17.54 6.98 -10.18
CA PRO A 135 16.09 7.12 -10.09
C PRO A 135 15.41 5.98 -10.85
N ALA A 136 14.23 5.59 -10.39
CA ALA A 136 13.46 4.51 -10.99
C ALA A 136 12.06 4.96 -11.44
N LYS A 137 11.41 4.22 -12.35
CA LYS A 137 10.08 4.52 -12.92
C LYS A 137 9.00 4.59 -11.84
N ASP A 138 9.10 3.70 -10.86
CA ASP A 138 8.27 3.52 -9.67
C ASP A 138 8.78 4.35 -8.47
N HIS A 139 10.03 4.80 -8.49
CA HIS A 139 10.62 5.62 -7.44
C HIS A 139 11.36 6.85 -8.00
N ARG A 140 10.58 7.80 -8.54
CA ARG A 140 11.10 9.03 -9.18
C ARG A 140 11.48 10.13 -8.17
N TRP A 141 12.39 9.82 -7.24
CA TRP A 141 12.87 10.77 -6.22
C TRP A 141 13.41 12.07 -6.84
N CYS A 142 14.02 11.98 -8.02
CA CYS A 142 14.56 13.14 -8.75
C CYS A 142 13.46 14.13 -9.16
N CYS A 143 12.25 13.66 -9.51
CA CYS A 143 11.13 14.55 -9.82
C CYS A 143 10.66 15.32 -8.58
N LYS A 144 10.68 14.69 -7.39
CA LYS A 144 10.35 15.39 -6.14
C LYS A 144 11.36 16.49 -5.86
N LEU A 145 12.64 16.15 -5.91
CA LEU A 145 13.74 17.08 -5.61
C LEU A 145 13.87 18.23 -6.62
N LEU A 146 13.86 17.91 -7.92
CA LEU A 146 14.25 18.83 -8.99
C LEU A 146 13.06 19.49 -9.69
N LYS A 147 11.85 18.96 -9.51
CA LYS A 147 10.65 19.49 -10.20
C LYS A 147 9.57 19.95 -9.22
N LEU A 148 9.13 19.09 -8.31
CA LEU A 148 8.01 19.41 -7.40
C LEU A 148 8.41 20.41 -6.31
N ASN A 149 9.60 20.26 -5.72
CA ASN A 149 10.08 21.20 -4.70
C ASN A 149 10.27 22.63 -5.24
N PRO A 150 10.99 22.87 -6.36
CA PRO A 150 11.08 24.22 -6.95
C PRO A 150 9.72 24.79 -7.31
N LEU A 151 8.83 23.97 -7.88
CA LEU A 151 7.48 24.39 -8.21
C LEU A 151 6.72 24.83 -6.96
N LYS A 152 6.80 24.08 -5.86
CA LYS A 152 6.15 24.44 -4.60
C LYS A 152 6.65 25.78 -4.07
N VAL A 153 7.96 26.04 -4.13
CA VAL A 153 8.55 27.32 -3.71
C VAL A 153 8.03 28.48 -4.59
N HIS A 154 8.12 28.34 -5.91
CA HIS A 154 7.63 29.36 -6.84
C HIS A 154 6.13 29.64 -6.69
N LEU A 155 5.31 28.61 -6.52
CA LEU A 155 3.86 28.77 -6.32
C LEU A 155 3.52 29.41 -4.98
N ASN A 156 4.32 29.20 -3.93
CA ASN A 156 4.13 29.92 -2.66
C ASN A 156 4.38 31.42 -2.81
N GLU A 157 5.32 31.82 -3.67
CA GLU A 157 5.57 33.24 -3.99
C GLU A 157 4.49 33.82 -4.91
N THR A 158 3.98 33.01 -5.83
CA THR A 158 2.94 33.41 -6.80
C THR A 158 1.56 33.53 -6.16
N GLY A 159 1.29 32.76 -5.10
CA GLY A 159 -0.01 32.65 -4.45
C GLY A 159 -0.99 31.75 -5.22
N GLU A 160 -2.29 31.97 -4.98
CA GLU A 160 -3.34 31.20 -5.62
C GLU A 160 -3.34 31.37 -7.14
N CYS A 161 -3.23 30.27 -7.89
CA CYS A 161 -3.16 30.33 -9.34
C CYS A 161 -3.97 29.23 -10.06
N LEU A 162 -4.41 29.57 -11.27
CA LEU A 162 -4.92 28.64 -12.27
C LEU A 162 -3.82 28.34 -13.29
N THR A 163 -3.41 27.08 -13.37
CA THR A 163 -2.37 26.63 -14.30
C THR A 163 -2.96 25.84 -15.47
N VAL A 164 -2.75 26.33 -16.69
CA VAL A 164 -3.08 25.60 -17.91
C VAL A 164 -1.98 24.57 -18.19
N GLN A 165 -2.35 23.31 -18.44
CA GLN A 165 -1.40 22.21 -18.65
C GLN A 165 -1.80 21.27 -19.80
N GLY A 166 -0.81 20.56 -20.36
CA GLY A 166 -0.96 19.68 -21.52
C GLY A 166 -1.26 18.22 -21.21
N ASN A 167 -2.08 17.92 -20.20
CA ASN A 167 -2.41 16.52 -19.88
C ASN A 167 -3.43 15.94 -20.86
N ARG A 168 -3.18 14.72 -21.37
CA ARG A 168 -4.10 13.96 -22.22
C ARG A 168 -4.52 12.64 -21.55
N TRP A 169 -5.80 12.29 -21.66
CA TRP A 169 -6.42 11.14 -20.95
C TRP A 169 -5.75 9.78 -21.20
N TYR A 170 -5.33 9.45 -22.42
CA TYR A 170 -4.73 8.13 -22.73
C TYR A 170 -3.21 8.07 -22.53
N GLU A 171 -2.55 9.10 -22.00
CA GLU A 171 -1.10 9.05 -21.75
C GLU A 171 -0.70 8.18 -20.57
N SER A 172 -1.60 8.03 -19.60
CA SER A 172 -1.43 7.14 -18.45
C SER A 172 -2.76 6.91 -17.76
N TRP A 173 -2.92 5.78 -17.09
CA TRP A 173 -4.09 5.48 -16.27
C TRP A 173 -4.42 6.61 -15.27
N ASN A 174 -3.42 7.14 -14.57
CA ASN A 174 -3.59 8.24 -13.61
C ASN A 174 -4.13 9.55 -14.24
N ARG A 175 -4.01 9.74 -15.56
CA ARG A 175 -4.52 10.92 -16.28
C ARG A 175 -5.90 10.68 -16.88
N ALA A 176 -6.33 9.43 -17.00
CA ALA A 176 -7.62 9.08 -17.59
C ALA A 176 -8.78 9.53 -16.69
N GLU A 177 -8.61 9.47 -15.37
CA GLU A 177 -9.64 9.76 -14.37
C GLU A 177 -9.72 11.24 -13.97
N LEU A 178 -8.70 12.05 -14.29
CA LEU A 178 -8.68 13.48 -13.96
C LEU A 178 -9.81 14.23 -14.67
N GLU A 179 -10.56 15.06 -13.94
CA GLU A 179 -11.53 15.98 -14.51
C GLU A 179 -10.86 17.07 -15.36
N ALA A 180 -11.65 17.88 -16.08
CA ALA A 180 -11.14 18.96 -16.92
C ALA A 180 -10.39 20.04 -16.11
N VAL A 181 -10.91 20.32 -14.91
CA VAL A 181 -10.34 21.20 -13.90
C VAL A 181 -10.06 20.37 -12.65
N THR A 182 -8.83 20.39 -12.14
CA THR A 182 -8.43 19.56 -10.99
C THR A 182 -7.59 20.33 -10.00
N GLN A 183 -7.86 20.15 -8.71
CA GLN A 183 -7.01 20.65 -7.65
C GLN A 183 -5.66 19.92 -7.68
N ASN A 184 -4.54 20.64 -7.58
CA ASN A 184 -3.23 19.97 -7.47
C ASN A 184 -3.14 19.26 -6.10
N PRO A 185 -2.97 17.93 -6.05
CA PRO A 185 -2.87 17.19 -4.79
C PRO A 185 -1.63 17.55 -3.97
N ASN A 186 -0.59 18.11 -4.59
CA ASN A 186 0.66 18.49 -3.92
C ASN A 186 0.74 19.98 -3.57
N ASN A 187 -0.23 20.79 -4.02
CA ASN A 187 -0.28 22.22 -3.70
C ASN A 187 -1.74 22.75 -3.68
N PRO A 188 -2.30 23.07 -2.52
CA PRO A 188 -3.68 23.58 -2.41
C PRO A 188 -3.88 24.94 -3.09
N LEU A 189 -2.81 25.71 -3.34
CA LEU A 189 -2.89 27.01 -4.01
C LEU A 189 -3.02 26.90 -5.54
N GLN A 190 -2.84 25.71 -6.12
CA GLN A 190 -2.82 25.52 -7.57
C GLN A 190 -4.02 24.72 -8.06
N LEU A 191 -4.85 25.36 -8.88
CA LEU A 191 -5.90 24.71 -9.66
C LEU A 191 -5.40 24.48 -11.08
N ASN A 192 -5.57 23.28 -11.63
CA ASN A 192 -5.11 22.97 -12.98
C ASN A 192 -6.27 22.85 -13.98
N ILE A 193 -6.02 23.22 -15.24
CA ILE A 193 -6.95 23.00 -16.35
C ILE A 193 -6.24 22.34 -17.54
N SER A 194 -6.89 21.34 -18.16
CA SER A 194 -6.30 20.50 -19.22
C SER A 194 -7.11 20.58 -20.53
N PRO A 195 -6.97 21.67 -21.32
CA PRO A 195 -7.88 22.00 -22.44
C PRO A 195 -7.71 21.11 -23.68
N ILE A 196 -6.68 20.27 -23.70
CA ILE A 196 -6.40 19.31 -24.79
C ILE A 196 -6.64 17.86 -24.37
N ARG A 197 -7.37 17.62 -23.26
CA ARG A 197 -7.50 16.29 -22.64
C ARG A 197 -7.88 15.18 -23.62
N SER A 198 -8.78 15.47 -24.57
CA SER A 198 -9.31 14.53 -25.56
C SER A 198 -8.47 14.43 -26.85
N TRP A 199 -7.46 15.27 -27.04
CA TRP A 199 -6.66 15.32 -28.27
C TRP A 199 -5.78 14.09 -28.40
N ARG A 200 -5.59 13.54 -29.60
CA ARG A 200 -4.60 12.49 -29.89
C ARG A 200 -3.19 13.08 -30.05
N ALA A 201 -2.12 12.31 -29.85
CA ALA A 201 -0.76 12.80 -30.06
C ALA A 201 -0.58 13.32 -31.50
N LEU A 202 -1.20 12.65 -32.46
CA LEU A 202 -1.24 13.08 -33.86
C LEU A 202 -2.06 14.36 -34.07
N ASP A 203 -3.15 14.56 -33.32
CA ASP A 203 -3.94 15.80 -33.40
C ASP A 203 -3.11 17.00 -32.91
N VAL A 204 -2.26 16.80 -31.90
CA VAL A 204 -1.32 17.82 -31.41
C VAL A 204 -0.31 18.20 -32.48
N PHE A 205 0.34 17.23 -33.13
CA PHE A 205 1.27 17.52 -34.23
C PHE A 205 0.58 18.16 -35.43
N PHE A 206 -0.58 17.66 -35.85
CA PHE A 206 -1.35 18.27 -36.93
C PHE A 206 -1.74 19.71 -36.60
N TYR A 207 -2.09 20.00 -35.35
CA TYR A 207 -2.34 21.35 -34.91
C TYR A 207 -1.10 22.24 -35.01
N LEU A 208 0.04 21.79 -34.51
CA LEU A 208 1.30 22.52 -34.57
C LEU A 208 1.71 22.81 -36.02
N TRP A 209 1.64 21.81 -36.91
CA TRP A 209 1.93 21.97 -38.33
C TRP A 209 0.93 22.88 -39.05
N LEU A 210 -0.38 22.74 -38.77
CA LEU A 210 -1.41 23.60 -39.35
C LEU A 210 -1.23 25.08 -38.97
N LYS A 211 -0.68 25.32 -37.77
CA LYS A 211 -0.47 26.66 -37.22
C LYS A 211 0.96 27.18 -37.40
N GLU A 212 1.82 26.37 -38.02
CA GLU A 212 3.24 26.69 -38.20
C GLU A 212 3.92 27.07 -36.88
N VAL A 213 3.51 26.42 -35.78
CA VAL A 213 4.07 26.65 -34.44
C VAL A 213 5.36 25.84 -34.31
N PRO A 214 6.51 26.48 -34.04
CA PRO A 214 7.76 25.77 -33.79
C PRO A 214 7.61 24.81 -32.62
N TYR A 215 8.13 23.60 -32.76
CA TYR A 215 8.21 22.61 -31.71
C TYR A 215 9.66 22.18 -31.49
N ASN A 216 9.90 21.49 -30.38
CA ASN A 216 11.24 21.10 -29.98
C ASN A 216 11.95 20.26 -31.07
N PRO A 217 13.15 20.65 -31.51
CA PRO A 217 13.84 20.00 -32.63
C PRO A 217 14.22 18.54 -32.33
N LEU A 218 14.26 18.13 -31.07
CA LEU A 218 14.50 16.73 -30.70
C LEU A 218 13.46 15.76 -31.31
N TYR A 219 12.24 16.23 -31.59
CA TYR A 219 11.26 15.41 -32.32
C TYR A 219 11.74 15.01 -33.71
N GLU A 220 12.45 15.90 -34.41
CA GLU A 220 13.04 15.63 -35.74
C GLU A 220 14.29 14.76 -35.64
N MET A 221 14.96 14.80 -34.49
CA MET A 221 16.07 13.91 -34.16
C MET A 221 15.62 12.52 -33.72
N GLY A 222 14.30 12.25 -33.68
CA GLY A 222 13.73 10.92 -33.38
C GLY A 222 13.38 10.69 -31.91
N TYR A 223 13.32 11.74 -31.08
CA TYR A 223 12.80 11.62 -29.71
C TYR A 223 11.27 11.72 -29.71
N GLU A 224 10.59 10.85 -28.95
CA GLU A 224 9.13 10.87 -28.84
C GLU A 224 8.65 11.63 -27.59
N ARG A 225 9.49 11.71 -26.57
CA ARG A 225 9.21 12.39 -25.30
C ARG A 225 10.34 13.32 -24.92
N ILE A 226 9.95 14.56 -24.68
CA ILE A 226 10.85 15.60 -24.20
C ILE A 226 10.77 15.66 -22.68
N GLY A 227 11.94 15.63 -22.05
CA GLY A 227 12.09 15.66 -20.60
C GLY A 227 13.56 15.47 -20.22
N CYS A 228 13.80 15.02 -18.99
CA CYS A 228 15.15 14.81 -18.50
C CYS A 228 15.82 13.64 -19.26
N TYR A 229 17.05 13.83 -19.75
CA TYR A 229 17.73 12.88 -20.64
C TYR A 229 18.06 11.54 -19.97
N LEU A 230 18.19 11.53 -18.63
CA LEU A 230 18.46 10.33 -17.82
C LEU A 230 17.21 9.80 -17.11
N CYS A 231 16.02 10.20 -17.56
CA CYS A 231 14.77 9.78 -16.95
C CYS A 231 14.61 8.25 -17.06
N PRO A 232 14.33 7.53 -15.97
CA PRO A 232 14.13 6.09 -16.03
C PRO A 232 12.92 5.71 -16.88
N ALA A 233 11.99 6.65 -17.10
CA ALA A 233 10.85 6.45 -17.96
C ALA A 233 11.18 6.55 -19.47
N MET A 234 12.34 7.07 -19.89
CA MET A 234 12.78 7.22 -21.29
C MET A 234 12.68 5.88 -22.05
N LEU A 235 12.37 5.88 -23.35
CA LEU A 235 12.32 4.64 -24.13
C LEU A 235 13.76 4.14 -24.34
N GLU A 236 13.92 2.84 -24.52
CA GLU A 236 15.24 2.26 -24.81
C GLU A 236 15.81 2.82 -26.12
N ALA A 237 14.99 2.88 -27.18
CA ALA A 237 15.36 3.53 -28.44
C ALA A 237 15.75 5.01 -28.29
N GLU A 238 15.15 5.74 -27.35
CA GLU A 238 15.52 7.14 -27.06
C GLU A 238 16.87 7.21 -26.32
N GLN A 239 17.15 6.25 -25.44
CA GLN A 239 18.44 6.13 -24.77
C GLN A 239 19.54 5.76 -25.78
N GLU A 240 19.32 4.80 -26.66
CA GLU A 240 20.25 4.47 -27.76
C GLU A 240 20.48 5.69 -28.66
N ASN A 241 19.41 6.41 -29.00
CA ASN A 241 19.53 7.64 -29.79
C ASN A 241 20.34 8.73 -29.06
N MET A 242 20.23 8.83 -27.73
CA MET A 242 21.06 9.72 -26.92
C MET A 242 22.54 9.35 -26.98
N HIS A 243 22.92 8.07 -26.96
CA HIS A 243 24.32 7.67 -27.14
C HIS A 243 24.87 8.13 -28.49
N ARG A 244 24.03 8.10 -29.54
CA ARG A 244 24.41 8.54 -30.88
C ARG A 244 24.48 10.06 -31.02
N THR A 245 23.54 10.78 -30.44
CA THR A 245 23.36 12.24 -30.67
C THR A 245 24.05 13.09 -29.60
N HIS A 246 24.20 12.57 -28.38
CA HIS A 246 24.70 13.26 -27.18
C HIS A 246 25.67 12.36 -26.38
N PRO A 247 26.76 11.87 -26.98
CA PRO A 247 27.64 10.85 -26.37
C PRO A 247 28.18 11.29 -25.01
N ALA A 248 28.64 12.53 -24.85
CA ALA A 248 29.17 13.03 -23.57
C ALA A 248 28.14 13.01 -22.42
N MET A 249 26.86 13.21 -22.72
CA MET A 249 25.79 13.15 -21.71
C MET A 249 25.46 11.70 -21.33
N ALA A 250 25.50 10.80 -22.33
CA ALA A 250 25.33 9.37 -22.13
C ALA A 250 26.48 8.80 -21.31
N GLU A 251 27.73 9.06 -21.71
CA GLU A 251 28.94 8.61 -21.02
C GLU A 251 28.94 8.99 -19.54
N ARG A 252 28.60 10.24 -19.21
CA ARG A 252 28.51 10.67 -17.80
C ARG A 252 27.49 9.87 -16.99
N TRP A 253 26.36 9.51 -17.61
CA TRP A 253 25.33 8.72 -16.97
C TRP A 253 25.76 7.25 -16.82
N ASP A 254 26.36 6.69 -17.86
CA ASP A 254 26.86 5.32 -17.87
C ASP A 254 28.01 5.14 -16.88
N GLU A 255 28.94 6.09 -16.78
CA GLU A 255 30.00 6.11 -15.77
C GLU A 255 29.43 6.05 -14.34
N PHE A 256 28.37 6.81 -14.07
CA PHE A 256 27.68 6.74 -12.78
C PHE A 256 27.05 5.37 -12.56
N LEU A 257 26.28 4.85 -13.52
CA LEU A 257 25.62 3.55 -13.39
C LEU A 257 26.62 2.41 -13.19
N ASN A 258 27.68 2.38 -14.00
CA ASN A 258 28.74 1.39 -13.93
C ASN A 258 29.44 1.40 -12.57
N ARG A 259 29.81 2.60 -12.08
CA ARG A 259 30.41 2.74 -10.75
C ARG A 259 29.45 2.33 -9.64
N TRP A 260 28.19 2.75 -9.70
CA TRP A 260 27.17 2.40 -8.72
C TRP A 260 26.95 0.88 -8.64
N ALA A 261 26.87 0.22 -9.79
CA ALA A 261 26.72 -1.23 -9.89
C ALA A 261 27.95 -1.96 -9.34
N ALA A 262 29.16 -1.52 -9.73
CA ALA A 262 30.41 -2.10 -9.27
C ALA A 262 30.57 -1.99 -7.74
N ASP A 263 30.29 -0.82 -7.15
CA ASP A 263 30.41 -0.56 -5.72
C ASP A 263 29.47 -1.45 -4.87
N ARG A 264 28.40 -1.98 -5.47
CA ARG A 264 27.39 -2.83 -4.83
C ARG A 264 27.44 -4.29 -5.25
N GLY A 265 28.39 -4.64 -6.12
CA GLY A 265 28.51 -5.99 -6.66
C GLY A 265 27.32 -6.44 -7.50
N LEU A 266 26.63 -5.49 -8.15
CA LEU A 266 25.52 -5.77 -9.06
C LEU A 266 26.04 -6.28 -10.42
N PRO A 267 25.31 -7.19 -11.08
CA PRO A 267 25.73 -7.79 -12.34
C PRO A 267 25.65 -6.79 -13.52
N GLU A 268 26.34 -7.06 -14.62
CA GLU A 268 26.34 -6.20 -15.82
C GLU A 268 24.93 -6.00 -16.39
N GLU A 269 24.10 -7.03 -16.29
CA GLU A 269 22.69 -7.05 -16.67
C GLU A 269 21.85 -6.01 -15.92
N TYR A 270 22.29 -5.58 -14.73
CA TYR A 270 21.65 -4.48 -14.01
C TYR A 270 21.54 -3.21 -14.86
N ILE A 271 22.57 -2.96 -15.66
CA ILE A 271 22.67 -1.81 -16.56
C ILE A 271 22.18 -2.19 -17.94
N SER A 272 22.73 -3.25 -18.53
CA SER A 272 22.48 -3.60 -19.93
C SER A 272 21.04 -4.02 -20.22
N TRP A 273 20.30 -4.55 -19.22
CA TRP A 273 18.86 -4.83 -19.35
C TRP A 273 17.99 -3.71 -18.78
N GLY A 274 18.61 -2.59 -18.39
CA GLY A 274 17.92 -1.44 -17.83
C GLY A 274 17.24 -1.70 -16.47
N LEU A 275 17.67 -2.71 -15.71
CA LEU A 275 17.06 -3.09 -14.42
C LEU A 275 17.06 -1.93 -13.42
N TRP A 276 18.09 -1.08 -13.46
CA TRP A 276 18.19 0.16 -12.67
C TRP A 276 16.98 1.10 -12.79
N ARG A 277 16.19 0.98 -13.87
CA ARG A 277 15.00 1.81 -14.12
C ARG A 277 13.83 1.42 -13.20
N TRP A 278 13.98 0.43 -12.32
CA TRP A 278 12.94 -0.02 -11.40
C TRP A 278 13.55 -0.27 -10.02
N LYS A 279 12.95 0.32 -8.98
CA LYS A 279 13.29 -0.04 -7.59
C LYS A 279 12.73 -1.42 -7.28
N GLU A 280 11.50 -1.67 -7.73
CA GLU A 280 10.90 -2.99 -7.78
C GLU A 280 10.72 -3.45 -9.22
N LEU A 281 11.44 -4.52 -9.57
CA LEU A 281 11.37 -5.08 -10.91
C LEU A 281 9.94 -5.53 -11.28
N PRO A 282 9.47 -5.24 -12.50
CA PRO A 282 8.22 -5.79 -13.00
C PRO A 282 8.23 -7.33 -12.98
N PRO A 283 7.08 -8.00 -12.84
CA PRO A 283 7.02 -9.45 -12.72
C PRO A 283 7.81 -10.21 -13.79
N LYS A 284 7.71 -9.79 -15.06
CA LYS A 284 8.47 -10.39 -16.18
C LYS A 284 9.98 -10.21 -16.07
N MET A 285 10.43 -9.10 -15.50
CA MET A 285 11.87 -8.86 -15.28
C MET A 285 12.36 -9.66 -14.06
N LYS A 286 11.54 -9.81 -13.01
CA LYS A 286 11.83 -10.71 -11.88
C LYS A 286 11.95 -12.17 -12.32
N GLU A 287 11.07 -12.61 -13.21
CA GLU A 287 11.12 -13.93 -13.85
C GLU A 287 12.39 -14.09 -14.67
N LEU A 288 12.69 -13.15 -15.56
CA LEU A 288 13.91 -13.17 -16.37
C LEU A 288 15.21 -13.21 -15.52
N VAL A 289 15.27 -12.39 -14.47
CA VAL A 289 16.40 -12.37 -13.50
C VAL A 289 16.56 -13.73 -12.83
N ARG A 290 15.45 -14.36 -12.44
CA ARG A 290 15.46 -15.70 -11.83
C ARG A 290 15.89 -16.79 -12.81
N GLU A 291 15.35 -16.79 -14.03
CA GLU A 291 15.71 -17.74 -15.09
C GLU A 291 17.21 -17.66 -15.45
N LYS A 292 17.79 -16.47 -15.31
CA LYS A 292 19.17 -16.18 -15.68
C LYS A 292 20.13 -16.30 -14.49
N GLY A 293 19.63 -16.61 -13.30
CA GLY A 293 20.44 -16.80 -12.09
C GLY A 293 21.16 -15.53 -11.64
N LEU A 294 20.58 -14.36 -11.92
CA LEU A 294 21.20 -13.07 -11.58
C LEU A 294 20.94 -12.73 -10.11
N ASP A 295 22.00 -12.46 -9.36
CA ASP A 295 21.93 -11.95 -7.99
C ASP A 295 21.91 -10.41 -8.02
N LEU A 296 20.78 -9.82 -7.62
CA LEU A 296 20.62 -8.37 -7.52
C LEU A 296 20.73 -7.85 -6.08
N THR A 297 21.18 -8.69 -5.15
CA THR A 297 21.35 -8.32 -3.75
C THR A 297 22.53 -7.35 -3.64
N GLU A 298 22.26 -6.11 -3.19
CA GLU A 298 23.33 -5.14 -2.97
C GLU A 298 24.27 -5.63 -1.86
N LYS A 299 25.56 -5.76 -2.17
CA LYS A 299 26.57 -6.07 -1.15
C LYS A 299 26.85 -4.81 -0.33
N PRO A 300 27.05 -4.91 0.99
CA PRO A 300 27.34 -3.76 1.83
C PRO A 300 28.59 -3.05 1.32
N VAL A 301 28.42 -1.77 0.97
CA VAL A 301 29.49 -0.93 0.42
C VAL A 301 30.56 -0.74 1.50
N LYS A 302 31.79 -1.21 1.24
CA LYS A 302 32.98 -0.79 2.01
C LYS A 302 33.19 0.70 1.76
N ARG A 303 32.57 1.56 2.57
CA ARG A 303 32.91 2.99 2.56
C ARG A 303 34.37 3.11 2.98
N SER A 304 35.21 3.62 2.08
CA SER A 304 36.51 4.16 2.43
C SER A 304 36.28 5.40 3.31
N THR A 305 36.44 5.23 4.61
CA THR A 305 36.57 6.33 5.54
C THR A 305 37.83 7.13 5.15
N PRO A 306 37.79 8.48 5.09
CA PRO A 306 39.02 9.26 5.07
C PRO A 306 39.82 8.90 6.32
N ALA A 307 41.12 8.65 6.15
CA ALA A 307 42.02 8.11 7.16
C ALA A 307 41.78 8.71 8.56
N SER A 308 41.30 7.88 9.50
CA SER A 308 41.43 8.14 10.92
C SER A 308 42.61 7.32 11.47
N VAL A 309 43.48 8.05 12.14
CA VAL A 309 44.65 7.55 12.85
C VAL A 309 44.19 6.69 14.02
N ALA A 310 44.32 5.36 13.92
CA ALA A 310 44.50 4.47 15.06
C ALA A 310 44.64 3.02 14.58
N HIS A 311 45.86 2.49 14.53
CA HIS A 311 46.22 1.17 15.05
C HIS A 311 47.73 0.93 14.89
N LEU A 312 48.47 1.28 15.95
CA LEU A 312 49.58 0.46 16.44
C LEU A 312 49.06 -0.14 17.75
N MET A 313 48.99 -1.48 17.86
CA MET A 313 49.29 -2.32 19.05
C MET A 313 48.65 -3.73 18.93
N PRO A 314 49.25 -4.77 19.54
CA PRO A 314 49.10 -6.18 19.13
C PRO A 314 48.20 -7.03 20.03
N GLU A 315 47.87 -8.21 19.49
CA GLU A 315 47.05 -9.29 20.03
C GLU A 315 47.52 -9.84 21.39
N HIS A 316 46.95 -9.39 22.50
CA HIS A 316 46.86 -10.19 23.73
C HIS A 316 45.75 -9.72 24.70
N GLN A 317 44.53 -9.48 24.23
CA GLN A 317 43.35 -9.35 25.11
C GLN A 317 42.11 -9.91 24.39
N ARG A 318 42.16 -11.21 24.06
CA ARG A 318 40.98 -12.00 23.68
C ARG A 318 40.51 -12.75 24.93
N GLU A 319 39.81 -12.07 25.83
CA GLU A 319 38.96 -12.69 26.84
C GLU A 319 38.17 -11.57 27.55
N ASN A 320 36.84 -11.71 27.56
CA ASN A 320 35.81 -10.79 28.06
C ASN A 320 35.39 -9.63 27.13
N LEU A 321 34.48 -9.92 26.19
CA LEU A 321 33.55 -8.93 25.65
C LEU A 321 32.16 -9.58 25.55
N VAL A 322 31.31 -9.19 26.49
CA VAL A 322 29.85 -9.28 26.35
C VAL A 322 29.50 -8.40 25.13
N ASP A 323 28.67 -8.95 24.25
CA ASP A 323 28.20 -8.29 23.04
C ASP A 323 27.28 -7.12 23.43
N ASP A 324 27.88 -5.93 23.54
CA ASP A 324 27.18 -4.67 23.82
C ASP A 324 27.33 -3.73 22.60
N THR A 325 27.11 -4.27 21.40
CA THR A 325 26.86 -3.43 20.23
C THR A 325 25.46 -2.84 20.32
N PRO A 326 25.30 -1.50 20.37
CA PRO A 326 23.98 -0.88 20.35
C PRO A 326 23.27 -1.26 19.06
N GLU A 327 22.03 -1.73 19.17
CA GLU A 327 21.15 -1.96 18.03
C GLU A 327 21.09 -0.71 17.14
N PRO A 328 21.02 -0.87 15.80
CA PRO A 328 20.86 0.26 14.91
C PRO A 328 19.58 1.02 15.28
N ALA A 329 19.73 2.33 15.55
CA ALA A 329 18.62 3.18 15.96
C ALA A 329 17.44 3.07 14.99
N VAL A 330 16.30 2.60 15.50
CA VAL A 330 15.03 2.54 14.77
C VAL A 330 14.68 3.97 14.31
N PRO A 331 14.40 4.21 13.01
CA PRO A 331 14.06 5.54 12.53
C PRO A 331 12.86 6.12 13.29
N GLU A 332 12.99 7.34 13.78
CA GLU A 332 11.88 8.03 14.47
C GLU A 332 10.74 8.31 13.47
N LEU A 333 9.53 7.83 13.80
CA LEU A 333 8.35 7.98 12.94
C LEU A 333 7.85 9.44 12.96
N ASP A 334 7.59 10.00 11.78
CA ASP A 334 6.89 11.28 11.62
C ASP A 334 5.37 11.04 11.84
N VAL A 335 4.94 11.20 13.08
CA VAL A 335 3.60 10.86 13.56
C VAL A 335 2.55 11.75 12.91
N GLU A 336 2.81 13.04 12.73
CA GLU A 336 1.84 13.96 12.12
C GLU A 336 1.61 13.61 10.65
N LYS A 337 2.67 13.22 9.95
CA LYS A 337 2.53 12.69 8.59
C LYS A 337 1.72 11.40 8.57
N ILE A 338 1.98 10.45 9.48
CA ILE A 338 1.21 9.21 9.59
C ILE A 338 -0.27 9.52 9.87
N ARG A 339 -0.57 10.37 10.84
CA ARG A 339 -1.94 10.77 11.21
C ARG A 339 -2.69 11.38 10.05
N SER A 340 -2.01 12.15 9.18
CA SER A 340 -2.61 12.73 7.98
C SER A 340 -3.10 11.68 6.96
N ASP A 341 -2.63 10.44 7.05
CA ASP A 341 -3.14 9.34 6.22
C ASP A 341 -4.49 8.81 6.70
N PHE A 342 -4.95 9.14 7.92
CA PHE A 342 -6.18 8.61 8.53
C PHE A 342 -7.29 9.67 8.56
N PRO A 343 -8.30 9.59 7.67
CA PRO A 343 -9.34 10.61 7.58
C PRO A 343 -10.18 10.79 8.85
N MET A 344 -10.27 9.74 9.69
CA MET A 344 -11.10 9.74 10.90
C MET A 344 -10.43 10.33 12.14
N ILE A 345 -9.10 10.50 12.17
CA ILE A 345 -8.39 10.85 13.41
C ILE A 345 -8.85 12.22 13.96
N GLY A 346 -9.10 13.21 13.09
CA GLY A 346 -9.74 14.48 13.47
C GLY A 346 -9.22 15.05 14.81
N ASP A 347 -10.16 15.46 15.67
CA ASP A 347 -9.89 15.93 17.04
C ASP A 347 -10.14 14.86 18.11
N ILE A 348 -10.38 13.59 17.72
CA ILE A 348 -10.74 12.51 18.66
C ILE A 348 -9.47 11.84 19.18
N ILE A 349 -9.42 11.59 20.49
CA ILE A 349 -8.38 10.74 21.10
C ILE A 349 -8.85 9.29 21.04
N TYR A 350 -8.44 8.56 19.99
CA TYR A 350 -8.88 7.19 19.75
C TYR A 350 -7.93 6.15 20.37
N LEU A 351 -8.40 5.47 21.42
CA LEU A 351 -7.67 4.45 22.18
C LEU A 351 -8.48 3.13 22.28
N ASP A 352 -9.31 2.80 21.29
CA ASP A 352 -10.00 1.49 21.18
C ASP A 352 -9.49 0.64 19.99
N ASN A 353 -8.20 0.80 19.65
CA ASN A 353 -7.57 0.13 18.51
C ASN A 353 -7.62 -1.41 18.59
N GLY A 354 -7.66 -1.96 19.81
CA GLY A 354 -7.75 -3.41 20.06
C GLY A 354 -9.14 -3.99 19.79
N ALA A 355 -10.18 -3.16 19.65
CA ALA A 355 -11.47 -3.57 19.12
C ALA A 355 -11.48 -3.45 17.59
N THR A 356 -11.15 -2.26 17.07
CA THR A 356 -10.98 -2.03 15.63
C THR A 356 -10.06 -0.83 15.42
N SER A 357 -9.18 -0.90 14.44
CA SER A 357 -8.33 0.24 14.07
C SER A 357 -9.02 1.11 13.02
N PHE A 358 -8.58 2.36 12.86
CA PHE A 358 -8.92 3.13 11.67
C PHE A 358 -8.15 2.64 10.43
N SER A 359 -8.70 2.92 9.25
CA SER A 359 -8.06 2.62 7.97
C SER A 359 -7.43 3.88 7.37
N PRO A 360 -6.17 3.82 6.89
CA PRO A 360 -5.59 4.92 6.15
C PRO A 360 -6.25 5.07 4.77
N GLN A 361 -6.11 6.25 4.16
CA GLN A 361 -6.73 6.60 2.89
C GLN A 361 -6.34 5.64 1.76
N SER A 362 -5.12 5.09 1.78
CA SER A 362 -4.66 4.09 0.80
C SER A 362 -5.51 2.81 0.83
N VAL A 363 -5.89 2.34 2.01
CA VAL A 363 -6.73 1.14 2.21
C VAL A 363 -8.15 1.42 1.73
N ILE A 364 -8.72 2.55 2.12
CA ILE A 364 -10.06 2.99 1.70
C ILE A 364 -10.12 3.10 0.17
N THR A 365 -9.10 3.71 -0.43
CA THR A 365 -8.99 3.89 -1.87
C THR A 365 -8.88 2.56 -2.59
N ALA A 366 -8.07 1.62 -2.09
CA ALA A 366 -7.91 0.29 -2.72
C ALA A 366 -9.22 -0.51 -2.75
N ALA A 367 -10.02 -0.46 -1.67
CA ALA A 367 -11.33 -1.08 -1.63
C ALA A 367 -12.31 -0.37 -2.60
N ALA A 368 -12.35 0.96 -2.59
CA ALA A 368 -13.22 1.74 -3.47
C ALA A 368 -12.88 1.55 -4.97
N GLU A 369 -11.59 1.45 -5.32
CA GLU A 369 -11.11 1.25 -6.69
C GLU A 369 -11.67 -0.05 -7.29
N PHE A 370 -11.82 -1.12 -6.50
CA PHE A 370 -12.47 -2.35 -6.96
C PHE A 370 -13.89 -2.08 -7.43
N ASP A 371 -14.71 -1.45 -6.58
CA ASP A 371 -16.11 -1.19 -6.90
C ASP A 371 -16.29 -0.21 -8.07
N GLN A 372 -15.39 0.75 -8.21
CA GLN A 372 -15.47 1.80 -9.23
C GLN A 372 -14.91 1.37 -10.60
N ASN A 373 -13.81 0.60 -10.62
CA ASN A 373 -13.02 0.43 -11.83
C ASN A 373 -13.01 -1.00 -12.40
N TYR A 374 -13.16 -2.03 -11.56
CA TYR A 374 -13.00 -3.42 -12.02
C TYR A 374 -13.84 -4.46 -11.26
N ARG A 375 -14.98 -4.07 -10.71
CA ARG A 375 -15.91 -4.95 -10.00
C ARG A 375 -16.32 -6.13 -10.86
N ALA A 376 -15.88 -7.32 -10.46
CA ALA A 376 -16.21 -8.58 -11.09
C ALA A 376 -15.97 -9.74 -10.11
N ASN A 377 -16.59 -10.88 -10.40
CA ASN A 377 -16.33 -12.08 -9.62
C ASN A 377 -14.95 -12.66 -9.94
N VAL A 378 -14.32 -13.34 -8.98
CA VAL A 378 -12.97 -13.90 -9.08
C VAL A 378 -12.98 -15.39 -9.49
N GLY A 379 -11.88 -15.86 -10.07
CA GLY A 379 -11.60 -17.28 -10.32
C GLY A 379 -12.17 -17.88 -11.62
N ARG A 380 -13.37 -17.46 -12.08
CA ARG A 380 -14.10 -18.17 -13.17
C ARG A 380 -14.41 -17.36 -14.42
N GLY A 381 -14.12 -16.06 -14.44
CA GLY A 381 -14.47 -15.19 -15.57
C GLY A 381 -13.34 -15.04 -16.58
N VAL A 382 -13.67 -15.18 -17.87
CA VAL A 382 -12.71 -14.98 -18.97
C VAL A 382 -12.58 -13.53 -19.43
N HIS A 383 -13.52 -12.66 -19.01
CA HIS A 383 -13.53 -11.25 -19.39
C HIS A 383 -12.51 -10.43 -18.60
N ARG A 384 -12.14 -9.26 -19.17
CA ARG A 384 -11.07 -8.39 -18.64
C ARG A 384 -11.22 -8.07 -17.15
N LEU A 385 -12.40 -7.65 -16.71
CA LEU A 385 -12.62 -7.24 -15.32
C LEU A 385 -12.45 -8.40 -14.34
N SER A 386 -12.95 -9.60 -14.66
CA SER A 386 -12.76 -10.77 -13.80
C SER A 386 -11.29 -11.19 -13.71
N LYS A 387 -10.53 -11.09 -14.80
CA LYS A 387 -9.07 -11.31 -14.77
C LYS A 387 -8.34 -10.32 -13.85
N ILE A 388 -8.67 -9.04 -13.94
CA ILE A 388 -8.08 -7.99 -13.08
C ILE A 388 -8.43 -8.23 -11.62
N ALA A 389 -9.73 -8.45 -11.31
CA ALA A 389 -10.20 -8.71 -9.95
C ALA A 389 -9.53 -9.97 -9.37
N THR A 390 -9.47 -11.06 -10.14
CA THR A 390 -8.82 -12.32 -9.72
C THR A 390 -7.35 -12.08 -9.41
N GLN A 391 -6.62 -11.38 -10.28
CA GLN A 391 -5.20 -11.11 -10.07
C GLN A 391 -4.96 -10.25 -8.83
N LYS A 392 -5.73 -9.16 -8.63
CA LYS A 392 -5.57 -8.29 -7.46
C LYS A 392 -5.94 -9.01 -6.15
N TYR A 393 -6.98 -9.84 -6.16
CA TYR A 393 -7.37 -10.65 -5.01
C TYR A 393 -6.32 -11.72 -4.68
N TRP A 394 -5.74 -12.36 -5.69
CA TRP A 394 -4.63 -13.29 -5.53
C TRP A 394 -3.37 -12.59 -5.00
N HIS A 395 -3.01 -11.42 -5.50
CA HIS A 395 -1.89 -10.64 -4.96
C HIS A 395 -2.10 -10.27 -3.48
N ALA A 396 -3.34 -10.01 -3.05
CA ALA A 396 -3.62 -9.74 -1.65
C ALA A 396 -3.28 -10.95 -0.76
N HIS A 397 -3.58 -12.18 -1.20
CA HIS A 397 -3.15 -13.39 -0.50
C HIS A 397 -1.64 -13.48 -0.37
N GLN A 398 -0.92 -13.21 -1.47
CA GLN A 398 0.55 -13.24 -1.45
C GLN A 398 1.16 -12.21 -0.51
N LYS A 399 0.59 -11.00 -0.47
CA LYS A 399 1.03 -9.95 0.47
C LYS A 399 0.83 -10.38 1.91
N VAL A 400 -0.34 -10.93 2.21
CA VAL A 400 -0.66 -11.44 3.55
C VAL A 400 0.26 -12.60 3.93
N ALA A 401 0.55 -13.52 3.00
CA ALA A 401 1.48 -14.63 3.25
C ALA A 401 2.88 -14.11 3.59
N LYS A 402 3.39 -13.18 2.79
CA LYS A 402 4.71 -12.55 3.01
C LYS A 402 4.77 -11.76 4.32
N PHE A 403 3.71 -11.04 4.67
CA PHE A 403 3.63 -10.22 5.89
C PHE A 403 3.91 -11.02 7.16
N ILE A 404 3.51 -12.30 7.18
CA ILE A 404 3.69 -13.21 8.31
C ILE A 404 4.82 -14.23 8.10
N ASN A 405 5.64 -14.07 7.04
CA ASN A 405 6.65 -15.03 6.61
C ASN A 405 6.09 -16.46 6.40
N GLY A 406 4.90 -16.55 5.79
CA GLY A 406 4.12 -17.78 5.65
C GLY A 406 3.97 -18.26 4.21
N GLU A 407 4.85 -17.89 3.28
CA GLU A 407 4.73 -18.25 1.86
C GLU A 407 4.79 -19.76 1.58
N ALA A 408 5.30 -20.56 2.53
CA ALA A 408 5.31 -22.02 2.45
C ALA A 408 3.93 -22.66 2.70
N GLY A 409 3.00 -21.93 3.33
CA GLY A 409 1.65 -22.40 3.65
C GLY A 409 0.57 -21.79 2.77
N THR A 410 -0.68 -22.01 3.16
CA THR A 410 -1.88 -21.49 2.47
C THR A 410 -2.54 -20.41 3.32
N VAL A 411 -2.65 -19.21 2.76
CA VAL A 411 -3.47 -18.12 3.31
C VAL A 411 -4.89 -18.26 2.80
N VAL A 412 -5.88 -18.25 3.69
CA VAL A 412 -7.31 -18.26 3.38
C VAL A 412 -7.93 -17.00 3.95
N PHE A 413 -8.70 -16.26 3.15
CA PHE A 413 -9.49 -15.15 3.64
C PHE A 413 -10.82 -15.62 4.19
N THR A 414 -11.12 -15.14 5.39
CA THR A 414 -12.35 -15.38 6.14
C THR A 414 -13.04 -14.05 6.44
N LYS A 415 -14.21 -14.08 7.07
CA LYS A 415 -14.91 -12.89 7.56
C LYS A 415 -14.16 -12.22 8.71
N ASN A 416 -13.49 -13.00 9.56
CA ASN A 416 -12.75 -12.57 10.75
C ASN A 416 -12.00 -13.76 11.38
N SER A 417 -11.19 -13.50 12.41
CA SER A 417 -10.49 -14.55 13.17
C SER A 417 -11.43 -15.57 13.80
N THR A 418 -12.64 -15.17 14.20
CA THR A 418 -13.64 -16.09 14.75
C THR A 418 -14.05 -17.17 13.74
N GLU A 419 -14.28 -16.81 12.48
CA GLU A 419 -14.60 -17.78 11.43
C GLU A 419 -13.42 -18.72 11.16
N ALA A 420 -12.21 -18.17 11.08
CA ALA A 420 -10.98 -18.96 10.92
C ALA A 420 -10.78 -19.98 12.04
N LEU A 421 -10.97 -19.58 13.31
CA LEU A 421 -10.87 -20.47 14.47
C LEU A 421 -11.94 -21.58 14.42
N ASN A 422 -13.15 -21.26 13.97
CA ASN A 422 -14.20 -22.27 13.77
C ASN A 422 -13.87 -23.23 12.62
N MET A 423 -13.20 -22.77 11.56
CA MET A 423 -12.73 -23.62 10.47
C MET A 423 -11.69 -24.62 10.98
N VAL A 424 -10.72 -24.18 11.80
CA VAL A 424 -9.75 -25.09 12.42
C VAL A 424 -10.45 -26.06 13.36
N ALA A 425 -11.23 -25.57 14.33
CA ALA A 425 -11.87 -26.43 15.34
C ALA A 425 -12.79 -27.51 14.73
N ARG A 426 -13.48 -27.20 13.63
CA ARG A 426 -14.43 -28.12 12.99
C ARG A 426 -13.82 -28.96 11.88
N GLY A 427 -12.79 -28.45 11.21
CA GLY A 427 -12.10 -29.12 10.10
C GLY A 427 -10.95 -30.02 10.53
N PHE A 428 -10.41 -29.83 11.75
CA PHE A 428 -9.33 -30.66 12.28
C PHE A 428 -9.85 -32.08 12.62
N PRO A 429 -9.12 -33.15 12.27
CA PRO A 429 -9.59 -34.53 12.37
C PRO A 429 -9.48 -35.12 13.79
N PHE A 430 -10.18 -34.51 14.74
CA PHE A 430 -10.30 -35.02 16.11
C PHE A 430 -11.05 -36.35 16.17
N LYS A 431 -10.65 -37.18 17.13
CA LYS A 431 -11.32 -38.42 17.55
C LYS A 431 -11.89 -38.25 18.96
N GLU A 432 -12.87 -39.08 19.30
CA GLU A 432 -13.36 -39.19 20.67
C GLU A 432 -12.20 -39.53 21.62
N GLY A 433 -12.12 -38.79 22.74
CA GLY A 433 -11.03 -38.90 23.72
C GLY A 433 -9.83 -37.99 23.45
N ASP A 434 -9.71 -37.37 22.27
CA ASP A 434 -8.65 -36.39 22.00
C ASP A 434 -8.82 -35.14 22.89
N THR A 435 -7.71 -34.46 23.18
CA THR A 435 -7.67 -33.28 24.03
C THR A 435 -7.14 -32.06 23.27
N VAL A 436 -7.81 -30.92 23.46
CA VAL A 436 -7.33 -29.57 23.10
C VAL A 436 -6.86 -28.86 24.37
N VAL A 437 -5.71 -28.20 24.28
CA VAL A 437 -5.21 -27.33 25.35
C VAL A 437 -5.35 -25.88 24.90
N ALA A 438 -6.02 -25.06 25.69
CA ALA A 438 -6.12 -23.61 25.52
C ALA A 438 -5.59 -22.89 26.77
N THR A 439 -5.57 -21.56 26.75
CA THR A 439 -5.13 -20.76 27.91
C THR A 439 -6.31 -20.02 28.55
N ILE A 440 -6.11 -19.48 29.75
CA ILE A 440 -7.08 -18.57 30.35
C ILE A 440 -7.10 -17.19 29.68
N LEU A 441 -6.06 -16.86 28.90
CA LEU A 441 -5.93 -15.59 28.16
C LEU A 441 -6.82 -15.52 26.92
N GLU A 442 -7.49 -16.61 26.54
CA GLU A 442 -8.22 -16.68 25.29
C GLU A 442 -9.43 -15.73 25.24
N HIS A 443 -9.50 -15.00 24.13
CA HIS A 443 -10.74 -14.38 23.69
C HIS A 443 -11.80 -15.48 23.43
N HIS A 444 -13.08 -15.18 23.60
CA HIS A 444 -14.17 -16.14 23.40
C HIS A 444 -14.12 -16.88 22.06
N SER A 445 -13.68 -16.17 21.01
CA SER A 445 -13.48 -16.75 19.68
C SER A 445 -12.48 -17.91 19.66
N ASN A 446 -11.48 -17.89 20.54
CA ASN A 446 -10.49 -18.96 20.71
C ASN A 446 -10.77 -19.85 21.95
N LEU A 447 -12.02 -19.84 22.46
CA LEU A 447 -12.44 -20.69 23.58
C LEU A 447 -13.69 -21.51 23.23
N LEU A 448 -14.73 -20.83 22.76
CA LEU A 448 -16.06 -21.43 22.53
C LEU A 448 -16.06 -22.54 21.46
N PRO A 449 -15.33 -22.41 20.32
CA PRO A 449 -15.31 -23.48 19.31
C PRO A 449 -14.77 -24.79 19.86
N TRP A 450 -13.71 -24.73 20.67
CA TRP A 450 -13.09 -25.90 21.30
C TRP A 450 -13.99 -26.51 22.36
N ARG A 451 -14.64 -25.67 23.18
CA ARG A 451 -15.61 -26.14 24.18
C ARG A 451 -16.80 -26.84 23.54
N ALA A 452 -17.23 -26.40 22.36
CA ALA A 452 -18.33 -27.05 21.63
C ALA A 452 -17.96 -28.46 21.13
N LEU A 453 -16.67 -28.81 21.00
CA LEU A 453 -16.22 -30.15 20.62
C LEU A 453 -16.42 -31.20 21.72
N ALA A 454 -16.77 -30.80 22.95
CA ALA A 454 -17.17 -31.72 24.00
C ALA A 454 -18.36 -32.61 23.58
N ALA A 455 -19.27 -32.10 22.74
CA ALA A 455 -20.37 -32.88 22.16
C ALA A 455 -19.91 -34.00 21.20
N LYS A 456 -18.65 -33.94 20.74
CA LYS A 456 -17.98 -34.97 19.93
C LYS A 456 -16.99 -35.82 20.75
N GLY A 457 -16.98 -35.67 22.08
CA GLY A 457 -16.08 -36.39 22.98
C GLY A 457 -14.65 -35.86 23.00
N VAL A 458 -14.40 -34.62 22.54
CA VAL A 458 -13.09 -33.96 22.65
C VAL A 458 -13.00 -33.20 23.97
N ASN A 459 -11.92 -33.40 24.72
CA ASN A 459 -11.69 -32.72 25.99
C ASN A 459 -11.04 -31.35 25.77
N LEU A 460 -11.27 -30.42 26.71
CA LEU A 460 -10.63 -29.10 26.72
C LEU A 460 -9.94 -28.89 28.07
N ARG A 461 -8.63 -28.62 28.04
CA ARG A 461 -7.84 -28.20 29.21
C ARG A 461 -7.46 -26.74 29.09
N ILE A 462 -7.44 -26.01 30.20
CA ILE A 462 -7.12 -24.58 30.25
C ILE A 462 -5.88 -24.39 31.11
N VAL A 463 -4.82 -23.80 30.53
CA VAL A 463 -3.59 -23.39 31.23
C VAL A 463 -3.79 -22.01 31.86
N GLY A 464 -3.38 -21.87 33.12
CA GLY A 464 -3.44 -20.63 33.87
C GLY A 464 -2.36 -19.60 33.49
N ILE A 465 -2.34 -18.51 34.26
CA ILE A 465 -1.30 -17.49 34.20
C ILE A 465 -0.70 -17.31 35.58
N ARG A 466 0.51 -16.73 35.62
CA ARG A 466 1.19 -16.31 36.84
C ARG A 466 0.69 -14.92 37.27
N GLU A 467 1.11 -14.50 38.47
CA GLU A 467 0.73 -13.19 39.04
C GLU A 467 1.21 -11.99 38.19
N ASP A 468 2.28 -12.16 37.41
CA ASP A 468 2.81 -11.15 36.47
C ASP A 468 2.09 -11.15 35.10
N PHE A 469 0.95 -11.85 35.02
CA PHE A 469 0.12 -12.05 33.84
C PHE A 469 0.73 -12.92 32.73
N THR A 470 1.92 -13.49 32.92
CA THR A 470 2.55 -14.39 31.96
C THR A 470 1.93 -15.79 31.98
N LEU A 471 1.99 -16.51 30.86
CA LEU A 471 1.47 -17.87 30.75
C LEU A 471 2.22 -18.83 31.68
N ASP A 472 1.51 -19.73 32.38
CA ASP A 472 2.16 -20.78 33.16
C ASP A 472 2.71 -21.89 32.24
N MET A 473 3.95 -21.69 31.81
CA MET A 473 4.66 -22.64 30.94
C MET A 473 4.97 -23.98 31.62
N ASP A 474 5.06 -24.03 32.96
CA ASP A 474 5.32 -25.29 33.66
C ASP A 474 4.06 -26.16 33.64
N GLU A 475 2.88 -25.57 33.87
CA GLU A 475 1.62 -26.27 33.71
C GLU A 475 1.45 -26.82 32.29
N LEU A 476 1.72 -26.00 31.26
CA LEU A 476 1.64 -26.46 29.87
C LEU A 476 2.59 -27.65 29.60
N ARG A 477 3.83 -27.59 30.08
CA ARG A 477 4.80 -28.69 29.94
C ARG A 477 4.30 -29.97 30.61
N THR A 478 3.83 -29.86 31.86
CA THR A 478 3.27 -31.00 32.59
C THR A 478 2.10 -31.64 31.83
N ILE A 479 1.18 -30.83 31.29
CA ILE A 479 0.06 -31.33 30.48
C ILE A 479 0.57 -32.12 29.28
N LEU A 480 1.49 -31.57 28.50
CA LEU A 480 2.01 -32.22 27.29
C LEU A 480 2.88 -33.46 27.60
N ASP A 481 3.52 -33.50 28.76
CA ASP A 481 4.31 -34.65 29.21
C ASP A 481 3.44 -35.82 29.67
N GLU A 482 2.39 -35.53 30.42
CA GLU A 482 1.53 -36.55 31.05
C GLU A 482 0.39 -37.02 30.13
N ASP A 483 -0.19 -36.12 29.34
CA ASP A 483 -1.40 -36.39 28.56
C ASP A 483 -1.09 -36.65 27.08
N LYS A 484 -1.05 -37.93 26.71
CA LYS A 484 -0.83 -38.36 25.31
C LYS A 484 -2.05 -38.22 24.41
N SER A 485 -3.21 -37.83 24.95
CA SER A 485 -4.40 -37.54 24.16
C SER A 485 -4.40 -36.13 23.56
N VAL A 486 -3.45 -35.26 23.95
CA VAL A 486 -3.36 -33.91 23.40
C VAL A 486 -3.04 -33.97 21.91
N ARG A 487 -3.89 -33.35 21.10
CA ARG A 487 -3.72 -33.29 19.64
C ARG A 487 -3.51 -31.89 19.11
N LEU A 488 -3.98 -30.88 19.84
CA LEU A 488 -3.86 -29.48 19.46
C LEU A 488 -3.70 -28.59 20.68
N VAL A 489 -2.75 -27.67 20.60
CA VAL A 489 -2.60 -26.53 21.52
C VAL A 489 -3.06 -25.28 20.77
N THR A 490 -3.97 -24.51 21.37
CA THR A 490 -4.42 -23.23 20.84
C THR A 490 -4.07 -22.10 21.81
N VAL A 491 -3.40 -21.06 21.34
CA VAL A 491 -2.94 -19.96 22.18
C VAL A 491 -3.16 -18.62 21.51
N THR A 492 -3.59 -17.62 22.28
CA THR A 492 -3.47 -16.24 21.84
C THR A 492 -2.00 -15.83 21.78
N HIS A 493 -1.57 -15.17 20.71
CA HIS A 493 -0.22 -14.62 20.61
C HIS A 493 -0.07 -13.39 21.52
N ALA A 494 -1.14 -12.60 21.67
CA ALA A 494 -1.18 -11.47 22.60
C ALA A 494 -2.58 -11.28 23.18
N SER A 495 -2.68 -11.19 24.50
CA SER A 495 -3.95 -11.00 25.22
C SER A 495 -4.61 -9.69 24.83
N ASN A 496 -5.90 -9.73 24.52
CA ASN A 496 -6.68 -8.53 24.25
C ASN A 496 -7.06 -7.76 25.53
N VAL A 497 -6.74 -8.27 26.71
CA VAL A 497 -7.04 -7.64 28.00
C VAL A 497 -5.78 -7.03 28.58
N THR A 498 -4.77 -7.87 28.84
CA THR A 498 -3.55 -7.47 29.55
C THR A 498 -2.42 -7.01 28.62
N GLY A 499 -2.60 -7.17 27.30
CA GLY A 499 -1.54 -6.97 26.32
C GLY A 499 -0.43 -8.02 26.37
N THR A 500 -0.44 -8.95 27.33
CA THR A 500 0.63 -9.94 27.52
C THR A 500 0.81 -10.79 26.27
N VAL A 501 2.06 -10.93 25.84
CA VAL A 501 2.47 -11.78 24.73
C VAL A 501 2.83 -13.15 25.27
N THR A 502 2.27 -14.20 24.68
CA THR A 502 2.63 -15.57 25.06
C THR A 502 3.94 -15.99 24.39
N PRO A 503 4.75 -16.86 25.01
CA PRO A 503 6.03 -17.32 24.44
C PRO A 503 5.79 -18.35 23.32
N VAL A 504 5.14 -17.94 22.23
CA VAL A 504 4.65 -18.83 21.16
C VAL A 504 5.78 -19.66 20.53
N GLU A 505 6.97 -19.09 20.34
CA GLU A 505 8.12 -19.85 19.80
C GLU A 505 8.55 -21.01 20.72
N GLU A 506 8.50 -20.82 22.03
CA GLU A 506 8.76 -21.90 22.99
C GLU A 506 7.65 -22.94 22.95
N ILE A 507 6.39 -22.50 22.90
CA ILE A 507 5.22 -23.38 22.78
C ILE A 507 5.30 -24.20 21.49
N GLY A 508 5.71 -23.59 20.37
CA GLY A 508 5.89 -24.25 19.07
C GLY A 508 6.98 -25.32 19.12
N ARG A 509 8.11 -25.04 19.77
CA ARG A 509 9.16 -26.06 20.01
C ARG A 509 8.60 -27.23 20.82
N LEU A 510 7.90 -26.97 21.92
CA LEU A 510 7.27 -28.01 22.74
C LEU A 510 6.25 -28.84 21.96
N CYS A 511 5.37 -28.19 21.21
CA CYS A 511 4.35 -28.85 20.38
C CYS A 511 5.00 -29.77 19.34
N LYS A 512 6.03 -29.27 18.65
CA LYS A 512 6.79 -30.04 17.66
C LYS A 512 7.49 -31.25 18.26
N GLU A 513 8.11 -31.11 19.43
CA GLU A 513 8.74 -32.23 20.16
C GLU A 513 7.73 -33.33 20.53
N LYS A 514 6.48 -32.96 20.79
CA LYS A 514 5.41 -33.88 21.20
C LYS A 514 4.54 -34.37 20.05
N GLY A 515 4.73 -33.85 18.83
CA GLY A 515 3.90 -34.17 17.67
C GLY A 515 2.46 -33.64 17.80
N VAL A 516 2.29 -32.50 18.46
CA VAL A 516 1.02 -31.81 18.72
C VAL A 516 0.90 -30.61 17.79
N ALA A 517 -0.29 -30.36 17.24
CA ALA A 517 -0.50 -29.21 16.36
C ALA A 517 -0.61 -27.90 17.16
N LEU A 518 -0.10 -26.80 16.62
CA LEU A 518 -0.18 -25.47 17.22
C LEU A 518 -1.08 -24.52 16.40
N CYS A 519 -2.15 -24.04 17.03
CA CYS A 519 -3.03 -23.00 16.51
C CYS A 519 -2.78 -21.68 17.26
N VAL A 520 -2.48 -20.60 16.53
CA VAL A 520 -2.13 -19.32 17.13
C VAL A 520 -3.16 -18.25 16.74
N ASP A 521 -3.86 -17.68 17.73
CA ASP A 521 -4.68 -16.48 17.55
C ASP A 521 -3.81 -15.22 17.65
N GLY A 522 -3.39 -14.74 16.49
CA GLY A 522 -2.60 -13.53 16.30
C GLY A 522 -3.42 -12.25 16.15
N ALA A 523 -4.73 -12.23 16.48
CA ALA A 523 -5.59 -11.08 16.21
C ALA A 523 -5.13 -9.76 16.87
N GLN A 524 -4.41 -9.83 18.01
CA GLN A 524 -3.79 -8.65 18.63
C GLN A 524 -2.28 -8.56 18.37
N ALA A 525 -1.60 -9.62 17.95
CA ALA A 525 -0.16 -9.54 17.68
C ALA A 525 0.12 -9.00 16.27
N ALA A 526 -0.60 -9.49 15.25
CA ALA A 526 -0.37 -9.13 13.85
C ALA A 526 -0.39 -7.61 13.56
N PRO A 527 -1.22 -6.77 14.22
CA PRO A 527 -1.17 -5.31 14.03
C PRO A 527 0.02 -4.61 14.66
N HIS A 528 0.64 -5.21 15.68
CA HIS A 528 1.50 -4.52 16.65
C HIS A 528 2.95 -5.04 16.66
N ARG A 529 3.22 -6.18 16.03
CA ARG A 529 4.58 -6.76 15.95
C ARG A 529 4.83 -7.51 14.66
N LYS A 530 6.11 -7.66 14.31
CA LYS A 530 6.54 -8.54 13.22
C LYS A 530 6.18 -10.00 13.57
N VAL A 531 5.61 -10.71 12.62
CA VAL A 531 5.20 -12.11 12.76
C VAL A 531 6.03 -12.96 11.79
N ASP A 532 6.52 -14.08 12.30
CA ASP A 532 7.19 -15.10 11.51
C ASP A 532 6.61 -16.48 11.88
N VAL A 533 5.63 -16.95 11.12
CA VAL A 533 4.92 -18.20 11.45
C VAL A 533 5.82 -19.45 11.37
N GLU A 534 6.91 -19.37 10.62
CA GLU A 534 7.91 -20.43 10.55
C GLU A 534 8.75 -20.47 11.82
N ALA A 535 9.25 -19.32 12.27
CA ALA A 535 9.98 -19.22 13.54
C ALA A 535 9.11 -19.61 14.74
N LEU A 536 7.84 -19.21 14.74
CA LEU A 536 6.87 -19.58 15.77
C LEU A 536 6.56 -21.08 15.80
N GLY A 537 6.86 -21.83 14.73
CA GLY A 537 6.49 -23.24 14.63
C GLY A 537 4.97 -23.46 14.59
N ALA A 538 4.20 -22.48 14.11
CA ALA A 538 2.74 -22.58 14.04
C ALA A 538 2.30 -23.57 12.94
N ASP A 539 1.20 -24.29 13.16
CA ASP A 539 0.49 -25.02 12.11
C ASP A 539 -0.67 -24.20 11.54
N TYR A 540 -1.27 -23.37 12.39
CA TYR A 540 -2.30 -22.40 12.01
C TYR A 540 -2.00 -21.04 12.64
N TYR A 541 -2.12 -19.97 11.87
CA TYR A 541 -1.99 -18.60 12.37
C TYR A 541 -3.16 -17.75 11.88
N ILE A 542 -3.84 -17.09 12.83
CA ILE A 542 -5.15 -16.50 12.58
C ILE A 542 -5.16 -15.04 13.01
N PHE A 543 -5.76 -14.16 12.23
CA PHE A 543 -5.96 -12.76 12.63
C PHE A 543 -7.12 -12.09 11.89
N SER A 544 -7.52 -10.92 12.37
CA SER A 544 -8.60 -10.11 11.79
C SER A 544 -8.05 -8.86 11.13
N GLY A 545 -8.45 -8.59 9.90
CA GLY A 545 -7.98 -7.44 9.12
C GLY A 545 -8.37 -6.09 9.73
N HIS A 546 -9.58 -5.99 10.32
CA HIS A 546 -10.08 -4.76 10.92
C HIS A 546 -9.34 -4.28 12.18
N LYS A 547 -8.43 -5.10 12.72
CA LYS A 547 -7.50 -4.71 13.80
C LYS A 547 -6.14 -4.25 13.27
N MET A 548 -5.83 -4.54 12.01
CA MET A 548 -4.57 -4.21 11.33
C MET A 548 -4.79 -3.25 10.16
N LEU A 549 -5.58 -2.20 10.39
CA LEU A 549 -5.92 -1.12 9.44
C LEU A 549 -6.80 -1.55 8.26
N GLY A 550 -7.11 -2.84 8.12
CA GLY A 550 -7.87 -3.41 7.01
C GLY A 550 -9.39 -3.23 7.14
N PRO A 551 -10.16 -3.55 6.09
CA PRO A 551 -11.61 -3.43 6.12
C PRO A 551 -12.29 -4.42 7.09
N THR A 552 -13.48 -4.07 7.57
CA THR A 552 -14.35 -5.03 8.27
C THR A 552 -14.78 -6.17 7.34
N GLY A 553 -15.12 -7.32 7.92
CA GLY A 553 -15.45 -8.51 7.15
C GLY A 553 -14.24 -9.13 6.42
N THR A 554 -13.03 -8.89 6.95
CA THR A 554 -11.80 -9.53 6.51
C THR A 554 -11.08 -10.18 7.70
N GLY A 555 -10.74 -11.45 7.53
CA GLY A 555 -9.95 -12.25 8.45
C GLY A 555 -9.03 -13.17 7.66
N VAL A 556 -8.07 -13.77 8.36
CA VAL A 556 -7.06 -14.62 7.76
C VAL A 556 -6.94 -15.89 8.59
N LEU A 557 -6.94 -17.03 7.88
CA LEU A 557 -6.42 -18.30 8.35
C LEU A 557 -5.20 -18.64 7.49
N TRP A 558 -4.02 -18.60 8.07
CA TRP A 558 -2.87 -19.26 7.49
C TRP A 558 -2.79 -20.68 8.02
N MET A 559 -2.58 -21.65 7.13
CA MET A 559 -2.33 -23.05 7.49
C MET A 559 -1.05 -23.55 6.82
N ARG A 560 -0.20 -24.22 7.60
CA ARG A 560 1.04 -24.82 7.09
C ARG A 560 0.77 -25.87 6.03
N GLU A 561 -0.22 -26.73 6.28
CA GLU A 561 -0.66 -27.77 5.36
C GLU A 561 -2.19 -27.68 5.15
N GLU A 562 -2.67 -28.02 3.96
CA GLU A 562 -4.10 -28.05 3.61
C GLU A 562 -4.82 -29.30 4.16
N ASN A 563 -4.68 -29.55 5.46
CA ASN A 563 -5.12 -30.76 6.16
C ASN A 563 -6.51 -30.64 6.83
N LEU A 564 -7.15 -29.47 6.75
CA LEU A 564 -8.49 -29.25 7.29
C LEU A 564 -9.56 -29.70 6.30
N GLU A 565 -10.62 -30.32 6.83
CA GLU A 565 -11.87 -30.53 6.09
C GLU A 565 -12.59 -29.17 5.91
N PRO A 566 -12.96 -28.78 4.67
CA PRO A 566 -13.63 -27.50 4.42
C PRO A 566 -14.96 -27.40 5.14
N LEU A 567 -15.13 -26.35 5.93
CA LEU A 567 -16.34 -26.14 6.72
C LEU A 567 -17.55 -25.73 5.85
N PHE A 568 -17.30 -24.93 4.83
CA PHE A 568 -18.32 -24.44 3.91
C PHE A 568 -18.14 -25.09 2.55
N LEU A 569 -19.21 -25.67 2.02
CA LEU A 569 -19.23 -26.28 0.69
C LEU A 569 -20.13 -25.48 -0.25
N GLY A 570 -19.68 -25.25 -1.49
CA GLY A 570 -20.45 -24.50 -2.47
C GLY A 570 -19.69 -24.14 -3.74
N GLY A 571 -20.24 -23.21 -4.52
CA GLY A 571 -19.54 -22.63 -5.67
C GLY A 571 -18.26 -21.90 -5.24
N GLY A 572 -17.31 -21.70 -6.15
CA GLY A 572 -16.00 -21.10 -5.84
C GLY A 572 -14.95 -22.15 -5.48
N MET A 573 -15.28 -23.09 -4.61
CA MET A 573 -14.31 -24.04 -4.02
C MET A 573 -14.08 -25.36 -4.76
N VAL A 574 -14.71 -25.56 -5.92
CA VAL A 574 -14.67 -26.81 -6.69
C VAL A 574 -14.01 -26.61 -8.05
N GLU A 575 -13.23 -27.59 -8.49
CA GLU A 575 -12.72 -27.74 -9.87
C GLU A 575 -13.79 -28.34 -10.79
N SER A 576 -14.45 -29.42 -10.35
CA SER A 576 -15.52 -30.08 -11.09
C SER A 576 -16.57 -30.68 -10.16
N VAL A 577 -17.81 -30.80 -10.65
CA VAL A 577 -18.95 -31.39 -9.93
C VAL A 577 -19.71 -32.35 -10.86
N SER A 578 -20.07 -33.52 -10.35
CA SER A 578 -20.98 -34.50 -10.97
C SER A 578 -22.21 -34.71 -10.10
N ASP A 579 -23.16 -35.52 -10.57
CA ASP A 579 -24.40 -35.83 -9.81
C ASP A 579 -24.12 -36.59 -8.49
N ASP A 580 -22.97 -37.26 -8.39
CA ASP A 580 -22.58 -38.14 -7.28
C ASP A 580 -21.32 -37.71 -6.51
N SER A 581 -20.55 -36.74 -7.03
CA SER A 581 -19.27 -36.33 -6.41
C SER A 581 -18.82 -34.92 -6.80
N PHE A 582 -17.77 -34.43 -6.14
CA PHE A 582 -17.08 -33.20 -6.55
C PHE A 582 -15.58 -33.30 -6.29
N VAL A 583 -14.81 -32.53 -7.04
CA VAL A 583 -13.37 -32.36 -6.86
C VAL A 583 -13.13 -30.94 -6.31
N PRO A 584 -12.59 -30.79 -5.09
CA PRO A 584 -12.23 -29.49 -4.54
C PRO A 584 -11.15 -28.81 -5.39
N ALA A 585 -11.15 -27.47 -5.40
CA ALA A 585 -10.02 -26.70 -5.91
C ALA A 585 -8.79 -26.86 -5.01
N SER A 586 -7.63 -26.46 -5.51
CA SER A 586 -6.38 -26.39 -4.77
C SER A 586 -6.17 -25.02 -4.10
N GLY A 587 -5.29 -24.97 -3.09
CA GLY A 587 -4.94 -23.71 -2.45
C GLY A 587 -6.08 -23.12 -1.63
N TYR A 588 -6.04 -21.81 -1.45
CA TYR A 588 -7.04 -21.05 -0.70
C TYR A 588 -8.46 -21.21 -1.26
N ALA A 589 -8.60 -21.45 -2.56
CA ALA A 589 -9.90 -21.60 -3.21
C ALA A 589 -10.71 -22.77 -2.61
N LYS A 590 -10.04 -23.84 -2.16
CA LYS A 590 -10.67 -24.99 -1.47
C LYS A 590 -11.48 -24.56 -0.24
N TYR A 591 -11.06 -23.49 0.42
CA TYR A 591 -11.55 -23.05 1.72
C TYR A 591 -12.42 -21.78 1.64
N GLU A 592 -12.47 -21.12 0.49
CA GLU A 592 -13.27 -19.90 0.25
C GLU A 592 -14.53 -20.20 -0.58
N ALA A 593 -15.45 -20.97 0.01
CA ALA A 593 -16.72 -21.25 -0.64
C ALA A 593 -17.60 -19.99 -0.76
N GLY A 594 -18.20 -19.83 -1.94
CA GLY A 594 -19.04 -18.68 -2.29
C GLY A 594 -18.29 -17.60 -3.07
N THR A 595 -18.96 -16.47 -3.28
CA THR A 595 -18.27 -15.26 -3.77
C THR A 595 -17.61 -14.59 -2.57
N PRO A 596 -16.28 -14.43 -2.55
CA PRO A 596 -15.60 -13.88 -1.39
C PRO A 596 -15.81 -12.36 -1.26
N ASN A 597 -15.39 -11.80 -0.12
CA ASN A 597 -15.29 -10.35 0.06
C ASN A 597 -14.09 -9.79 -0.73
N VAL A 598 -14.23 -9.71 -2.07
CA VAL A 598 -13.14 -9.33 -2.98
C VAL A 598 -12.58 -7.95 -2.68
N SER A 599 -13.46 -6.96 -2.49
CA SER A 599 -13.07 -5.57 -2.15
C SER A 599 -12.32 -5.53 -0.82
N GLY A 600 -12.85 -6.22 0.20
CA GLY A 600 -12.23 -6.33 1.51
C GLY A 600 -10.85 -6.98 1.45
N GLY A 601 -10.71 -8.11 0.76
CA GLY A 601 -9.43 -8.80 0.60
C GLY A 601 -8.37 -7.94 -0.09
N ILE A 602 -8.76 -7.18 -1.13
CA ILE A 602 -7.85 -6.23 -1.78
C ILE A 602 -7.46 -5.09 -0.82
N GLY A 603 -8.41 -4.57 -0.05
CA GLY A 603 -8.15 -3.57 0.99
C GLY A 603 -7.22 -4.09 2.10
N LEU A 604 -7.38 -5.34 2.52
CA LEU A 604 -6.49 -6.01 3.47
C LEU A 604 -5.05 -6.10 2.91
N GLY A 605 -4.90 -6.44 1.63
CA GLY A 605 -3.59 -6.40 0.97
C GLY A 605 -2.96 -5.00 0.95
N ALA A 606 -3.76 -3.94 0.82
CA ALA A 606 -3.26 -2.57 0.92
C ALA A 606 -2.91 -2.16 2.36
N ALA A 607 -3.58 -2.75 3.36
CA ALA A 607 -3.26 -2.52 4.77
C ALA A 607 -1.92 -3.15 5.14
N VAL A 608 -1.65 -4.36 4.61
CA VAL A 608 -0.33 -4.99 4.68
C VAL A 608 0.74 -4.09 4.07
N ASP A 609 0.55 -3.58 2.84
CA ASP A 609 1.53 -2.68 2.22
C ASP A 609 1.78 -1.45 3.11
N TYR A 610 0.73 -0.88 3.72
CA TYR A 610 0.87 0.29 4.57
C TYR A 610 1.73 -0.01 5.80
N LEU A 611 1.45 -1.11 6.51
CA LEU A 611 2.22 -1.54 7.67
C LEU A 611 3.66 -1.93 7.32
N GLU A 612 3.90 -2.62 6.19
CA GLU A 612 5.26 -2.90 5.70
C GLU A 612 6.03 -1.61 5.37
N ASN A 613 5.36 -0.61 4.79
CA ASN A 613 5.99 0.68 4.46
C ASN A 613 6.32 1.53 5.68
N VAL A 614 5.51 1.47 6.75
CA VAL A 614 5.84 2.07 8.05
C VAL A 614 6.98 1.29 8.71
N GLY A 615 6.95 -0.04 8.60
CA GLY A 615 7.90 -0.96 9.19
C GLY A 615 7.44 -1.44 10.57
N MET A 616 7.24 -2.75 10.73
CA MET A 616 6.70 -3.33 11.97
C MET A 616 7.60 -3.13 13.19
N GLU A 617 8.91 -3.01 13.01
CA GLU A 617 9.84 -2.69 14.11
C GLU A 617 9.60 -1.27 14.64
N ALA A 618 9.34 -0.31 13.75
CA ALA A 618 9.05 1.07 14.13
C ALA A 618 7.66 1.19 14.78
N VAL A 619 6.67 0.44 14.29
CA VAL A 619 5.35 0.29 14.92
C VAL A 619 5.52 -0.22 16.36
N SER A 620 6.18 -1.36 16.53
CA SER A 620 6.36 -2.00 17.84
C SER A 620 7.16 -1.14 18.81
N ALA A 621 8.28 -0.53 18.39
CA ALA A 621 9.09 0.34 19.24
C ALA A 621 8.31 1.56 19.72
N ARG A 622 7.51 2.17 18.85
CA ARG A 622 6.68 3.32 19.20
C ARG A 622 5.57 2.95 20.18
N GLU A 623 4.84 1.87 19.90
CA GLU A 623 3.76 1.41 20.76
C GLU A 623 4.27 1.00 22.14
N ARG A 624 5.45 0.37 22.23
CA ARG A 624 6.13 0.09 23.51
C ARG A 624 6.28 1.36 24.35
N LYS A 625 6.88 2.42 23.78
CA LYS A 625 7.08 3.72 24.47
C LYS A 625 5.76 4.33 24.96
N LEU A 626 4.72 4.34 24.13
CA LEU A 626 3.42 4.90 24.52
C LEU A 626 2.73 4.06 25.61
N THR A 627 2.91 2.75 25.55
CA THR A 627 2.36 1.82 26.54
C THR A 627 3.06 1.96 27.89
N ASP A 628 4.39 2.12 27.91
CA ASP A 628 5.15 2.46 29.12
C ASP A 628 4.60 3.72 29.78
N LEU A 629 4.45 4.80 29.00
CA LEU A 629 3.93 6.07 29.50
C LEU A 629 2.52 5.93 30.09
N LEU A 630 1.66 5.13 29.45
CA LEU A 630 0.30 4.88 29.91
C LEU A 630 0.27 4.08 31.22
N ILE A 631 1.00 2.97 31.28
CA ILE A 631 1.08 2.11 32.47
C ILE A 631 1.64 2.92 33.65
N ASP A 632 2.81 3.56 33.46
CA ASP A 632 3.46 4.37 34.50
C ASP A 632 2.61 5.56 34.95
N GLY A 633 1.81 6.12 34.05
CA GLY A 633 0.90 7.21 34.36
C GLY A 633 -0.27 6.77 35.23
N LEU A 634 -0.89 5.63 34.90
CA LEU A 634 -2.06 5.09 35.59
C LEU A 634 -1.72 4.54 36.98
N GLU A 635 -0.62 3.83 37.16
CA GLU A 635 -0.28 3.23 38.48
C GLU A 635 0.17 4.25 39.52
N LYS A 636 0.49 5.48 39.09
CA LYS A 636 0.76 6.59 40.01
C LYS A 636 -0.51 7.22 40.57
N ILE A 637 -1.69 6.78 40.14
CA ILE A 637 -2.98 7.29 40.58
C ILE A 637 -3.53 6.35 41.67
N GLU A 638 -3.68 6.85 42.88
CA GLU A 638 -4.29 6.11 43.99
C GLU A 638 -5.73 5.71 43.64
N GLY A 639 -6.12 4.47 43.94
CA GLY A 639 -7.44 3.93 43.56
C GLY A 639 -7.52 3.37 42.14
N VAL A 640 -6.44 3.38 41.34
CA VAL A 640 -6.38 2.73 40.03
C VAL A 640 -5.62 1.40 40.12
N THR A 641 -6.24 0.32 39.65
CA THR A 641 -5.59 -0.99 39.47
C THR A 641 -5.35 -1.24 37.99
N VAL A 642 -4.09 -1.48 37.61
CA VAL A 642 -3.70 -1.76 36.21
C VAL A 642 -3.48 -3.26 36.03
N TYR A 643 -4.08 -3.81 34.96
CA TYR A 643 -3.95 -5.21 34.54
C TYR A 643 -3.15 -5.26 33.25
N ALA A 644 -1.83 -5.16 33.35
CA ALA A 644 -0.92 -5.22 32.21
C ALA A 644 0.43 -5.81 32.61
N CYS A 645 1.07 -6.54 31.68
CA CYS A 645 2.43 -7.02 31.90
C CYS A 645 3.42 -5.84 31.99
N ARG A 646 4.34 -5.88 32.96
CA ARG A 646 5.35 -4.83 33.15
C ARG A 646 6.57 -4.96 32.25
N ASP A 647 6.83 -6.15 31.74
CA ASP A 647 7.86 -6.36 30.74
C ASP A 647 7.41 -5.77 29.39
N ALA A 648 8.17 -4.79 28.89
CA ALA A 648 7.87 -4.09 27.65
C ALA A 648 8.04 -4.97 26.41
N ASP A 649 8.90 -6.00 26.46
CA ASP A 649 9.14 -6.90 25.33
C ASP A 649 8.12 -8.05 25.29
N ALA A 650 7.52 -8.35 26.44
CA ALA A 650 6.46 -9.35 26.60
C ALA A 650 5.04 -8.77 26.52
N ARG A 651 4.82 -7.61 25.88
CA ARG A 651 3.47 -7.03 25.70
C ARG A 651 3.25 -6.28 24.38
N VAL A 652 1.97 -6.09 24.06
CA VAL A 652 1.47 -5.16 23.04
C VAL A 652 0.71 -4.00 23.69
N GLY A 653 0.27 -3.02 22.90
CA GLY A 653 -0.31 -1.77 23.37
C GLY A 653 -1.70 -1.80 24.03
N ALA A 654 -2.14 -2.94 24.58
CA ALA A 654 -3.42 -3.06 25.27
C ALA A 654 -3.24 -2.98 26.80
N VAL A 655 -3.83 -1.97 27.43
CA VAL A 655 -3.75 -1.74 28.87
C VAL A 655 -5.16 -1.70 29.45
N SER A 656 -5.48 -2.69 30.29
CA SER A 656 -6.72 -2.72 31.07
C SER A 656 -6.49 -2.13 32.46
N PHE A 657 -7.49 -1.41 32.98
CA PHE A 657 -7.47 -0.87 34.33
C PHE A 657 -8.88 -0.73 34.92
N SER A 658 -8.96 -0.68 36.24
CA SER A 658 -10.18 -0.40 37.00
C SER A 658 -9.94 0.74 37.98
N ILE A 659 -11.01 1.46 38.31
CA ILE A 659 -11.00 2.57 39.27
C ILE A 659 -11.86 2.17 40.47
N GLU A 660 -11.32 2.31 41.68
CA GLU A 660 -12.02 1.96 42.90
C GLU A 660 -13.33 2.75 43.02
N GLY A 661 -14.43 2.03 43.26
CA GLY A 661 -15.74 2.63 43.46
C GLY A 661 -16.46 3.14 42.20
N VAL A 662 -15.86 3.03 41.00
CA VAL A 662 -16.46 3.51 39.74
C VAL A 662 -16.66 2.38 38.74
N HIS A 663 -17.85 2.28 38.14
CA HIS A 663 -18.13 1.22 37.18
C HIS A 663 -17.39 1.51 35.84
N PRO A 664 -16.74 0.53 35.17
CA PRO A 664 -15.98 0.77 33.95
C PRO A 664 -16.76 1.46 32.81
N HIS A 665 -18.05 1.17 32.68
CA HIS A 665 -18.92 1.84 31.71
C HIS A 665 -19.13 3.32 32.00
N GLU A 666 -19.18 3.73 33.28
CA GLU A 666 -19.31 5.13 33.67
C GLU A 666 -18.04 5.89 33.33
N VAL A 667 -16.87 5.32 33.64
CA VAL A 667 -15.56 5.89 33.26
C VAL A 667 -15.47 6.08 31.74
N SER A 668 -15.84 5.05 30.98
CA SER A 668 -15.77 5.07 29.51
C SER A 668 -16.74 6.09 28.89
N ALA A 669 -17.95 6.23 29.42
CA ALA A 669 -18.92 7.20 28.94
C ALA A 669 -18.47 8.63 29.24
N TRP A 670 -17.98 8.87 30.46
CA TRP A 670 -17.46 10.17 30.87
C TRP A 670 -16.25 10.61 30.05
N LEU A 671 -15.30 9.70 29.78
CA LEU A 671 -14.14 9.96 28.91
C LEU A 671 -14.55 10.39 27.49
N ASP A 672 -15.58 9.76 26.92
CA ASP A 672 -16.06 10.07 25.56
C ASP A 672 -16.83 11.40 25.54
N GLU A 673 -17.82 11.56 26.43
CA GLU A 673 -18.74 12.70 26.43
C GLU A 673 -18.07 14.02 26.84
N GLU A 674 -17.22 14.00 27.86
CA GLU A 674 -16.63 15.24 28.43
C GLU A 674 -15.26 15.57 27.81
N HIS A 675 -14.54 14.57 27.30
CA HIS A 675 -13.14 14.74 26.89
C HIS A 675 -12.81 14.23 25.48
N GLY A 676 -13.75 13.60 24.76
CA GLY A 676 -13.52 13.08 23.41
C GLY A 676 -12.48 11.95 23.37
N ILE A 677 -12.37 11.17 24.45
CA ILE A 677 -11.43 10.05 24.59
C ILE A 677 -12.18 8.72 24.44
N ALA A 678 -12.00 8.07 23.30
CA ALA A 678 -12.65 6.80 23.00
C ALA A 678 -11.81 5.62 23.54
N VAL A 679 -12.33 4.96 24.58
CA VAL A 679 -11.79 3.71 25.16
C VAL A 679 -12.85 2.60 25.14
N ARG A 680 -12.46 1.37 25.48
CA ARG A 680 -13.40 0.26 25.68
C ARG A 680 -13.70 0.07 27.15
N SER A 681 -14.91 -0.39 27.46
CA SER A 681 -15.26 -0.91 28.78
C SER A 681 -15.99 -2.26 28.70
N GLY A 682 -15.89 -3.04 29.78
CA GLY A 682 -16.61 -4.31 29.97
C GLY A 682 -15.70 -5.53 30.05
N MET A 683 -16.21 -6.68 29.62
CA MET A 683 -15.53 -7.97 29.76
C MET A 683 -14.55 -8.32 28.63
N HIS A 684 -14.48 -7.47 27.60
CA HIS A 684 -13.62 -7.64 26.41
C HIS A 684 -13.67 -9.03 25.76
N CYS A 685 -14.81 -9.72 25.88
CA CYS A 685 -14.98 -11.10 25.42
C CYS A 685 -13.93 -12.07 26.00
N ALA A 686 -13.55 -11.89 27.26
CA ALA A 686 -12.56 -12.68 27.98
C ALA A 686 -13.01 -12.91 29.45
N GLU A 687 -14.28 -13.24 29.67
CA GLU A 687 -14.86 -13.36 31.03
C GLU A 687 -14.12 -14.35 31.95
N PRO A 688 -13.59 -15.50 31.48
CA PRO A 688 -12.78 -16.37 32.34
C PRO A 688 -11.55 -15.66 32.90
N LEU A 689 -10.84 -14.89 32.07
CA LEU A 689 -9.71 -14.08 32.49
C LEU A 689 -10.15 -12.99 33.47
N MET A 690 -11.25 -12.28 33.18
CA MET A 690 -11.76 -11.21 34.05
C MET A 690 -12.07 -11.72 35.46
N ARG A 691 -12.73 -12.88 35.57
CA ARG A 691 -12.99 -13.52 36.87
C ARG A 691 -11.70 -13.95 37.58
N HIS A 692 -10.74 -14.47 36.84
CA HIS A 692 -9.43 -14.84 37.39
C HIS A 692 -8.67 -13.62 37.94
N LEU A 693 -8.78 -12.47 37.27
CA LEU A 693 -8.19 -11.20 37.71
C LEU A 693 -8.97 -10.50 38.84
N GLY A 694 -10.11 -11.04 39.27
CA GLY A 694 -11.00 -10.39 40.25
C GLY A 694 -11.78 -9.19 39.69
N ALA A 695 -11.77 -8.97 38.38
CA ALA A 695 -12.47 -7.87 37.70
C ALA A 695 -13.90 -8.29 37.30
N GLU A 696 -14.75 -8.59 38.28
CA GLU A 696 -16.11 -9.13 38.05
C GLU A 696 -17.06 -8.19 37.28
N ASN A 697 -16.79 -6.88 37.30
CA ASN A 697 -17.55 -5.87 36.53
C ASN A 697 -16.87 -5.50 35.20
N GLY A 698 -15.80 -6.22 34.84
CA GLY A 698 -14.94 -5.89 33.71
C GLY A 698 -13.96 -4.75 34.03
N THR A 699 -13.34 -4.22 32.98
CA THR A 699 -12.33 -3.16 33.07
C THR A 699 -12.55 -2.08 32.02
N VAL A 700 -11.92 -0.92 32.21
CA VAL A 700 -11.64 0.00 31.10
C VAL A 700 -10.40 -0.53 30.39
N ARG A 701 -10.35 -0.39 29.06
CA ARG A 701 -9.18 -0.76 28.26
C ARG A 701 -8.87 0.34 27.27
N ALA A 702 -7.68 0.90 27.41
CA ALA A 702 -7.06 1.77 26.43
C ALA A 702 -6.09 0.92 25.59
N THR A 703 -6.26 0.91 24.29
CA THR A 703 -5.37 0.25 23.34
C THR A 703 -4.71 1.28 22.44
N VAL A 704 -3.40 1.43 22.56
CA VAL A 704 -2.62 2.38 21.76
C VAL A 704 -2.31 1.81 20.38
N SER A 705 -2.09 2.69 19.42
CA SER A 705 -1.50 2.36 18.12
C SER A 705 -0.37 3.34 17.78
N PHE A 706 0.48 2.98 16.82
CA PHE A 706 1.61 3.81 16.39
C PHE A 706 1.24 5.22 15.91
N TYR A 707 -0.02 5.52 15.56
CA TYR A 707 -0.46 6.88 15.22
C TYR A 707 -0.92 7.71 16.42
N ASN A 708 -1.03 7.12 17.61
CA ASN A 708 -1.33 7.87 18.83
C ASN A 708 -0.12 8.71 19.28
N THR A 709 -0.35 9.73 20.10
CA THR A 709 0.69 10.67 20.57
C THR A 709 0.92 10.59 22.09
N GLU A 710 2.09 11.03 22.54
CA GLU A 710 2.36 11.15 23.98
C GLU A 710 1.42 12.14 24.67
N SER A 711 1.01 13.19 23.95
CA SER A 711 0.02 14.16 24.45
C SER A 711 -1.33 13.48 24.70
N GLU A 712 -1.78 12.60 23.81
CA GLU A 712 -3.03 11.85 23.98
C GLU A 712 -3.00 10.96 25.23
N ILE A 713 -1.88 10.27 25.47
CA ILE A 713 -1.67 9.44 26.67
C ILE A 713 -1.67 10.31 27.94
N ASN A 714 -0.95 11.43 27.92
CA ASN A 714 -0.89 12.35 29.05
C ASN A 714 -2.26 12.95 29.37
N THR A 715 -3.07 13.28 28.35
CA THR A 715 -4.44 13.77 28.53
C THR A 715 -5.29 12.71 29.22
N LEU A 716 -5.27 11.45 28.75
CA LEU A 716 -6.01 10.36 29.41
C LEU A 716 -5.61 10.23 30.89
N VAL A 717 -4.30 10.16 31.19
CA VAL A 717 -3.81 10.02 32.57
C VAL A 717 -4.23 11.21 33.45
N SER A 718 -4.20 12.43 32.91
CA SER A 718 -4.63 13.64 33.63
C SER A 718 -6.13 13.61 33.94
N VAL A 719 -6.94 13.22 32.96
CA VAL A 719 -8.40 13.14 33.06
C VAL A 719 -8.81 12.04 34.07
N ILE A 720 -8.15 10.88 34.07
CA ILE A 720 -8.39 9.86 35.10
C ILE A 720 -8.03 10.36 36.51
N ARG A 721 -6.96 11.16 36.65
CA ARG A 721 -6.61 11.76 37.94
C ARG A 721 -7.65 12.78 38.42
N GLU A 722 -8.24 13.54 37.50
CA GLU A 722 -9.32 14.48 37.79
C GLU A 722 -10.60 13.77 38.25
N LEU A 723 -10.94 12.63 37.65
CA LEU A 723 -12.13 11.84 38.03
C LEU A 723 -12.12 11.37 39.50
N LEU A 724 -10.94 11.18 40.07
CA LEU A 724 -10.73 10.69 41.44
C LEU A 724 -10.54 11.82 42.47
N ALA A 725 -10.34 13.06 42.02
CA ALA A 725 -10.17 14.24 42.87
C ALA A 725 -11.53 14.86 43.22
#